data_AF-B8AFC8-F1
#
_entry.id   AF-B8AFC8-F1
#
_cell.length_a   1.000
_cell.length_b   1.000
_cell.length_c   1.000
_cell.angle_alpha   90.00
_cell.angle_beta   90.00
_cell.angle_gamma   90.00
#
_symmetry.space_group_name_H-M   'P 1'
#
loop_
_entity.id
_entity.type
_entity.pdbx_description
1 polymer ?
#
loop_
_entity_poly.entity_id
_entity_poly.type
_entity_poly.pdbx_seq_one_letter_code
_entity_poly.pdbx_strand_id
1 'polypeptide(L)'
;MARGGAPRARLAVYKACWGDSNSTCGDASVLAAIDDAINDGVDVLSLSLGGYGEVAGTLHAVARGITVVFAGGNEGPVPQSVSNAVPWVITVAASTIDRSFPTVISLGNKEKLVGQSLNYNATMNSSNFHMLVDGQRCDEDSLASVNITGKIVLCSAPLEAANSSPNSSFAATFVAVVKRRAKGLIYAQYSANVLVGFEDFCHLYLPASCVLVDYEIASRIASYAKSTRKSVVKISRVVSVVGNGVLAPRIAMFSSRGPSNEFPVILKPDISAPGVSILAAVGDSYKFMSGTSMACPHVSAVAALLKSVHPDWSPAMIKSAIVTTGMYSCHTTSSVYIPYMELPGVITVKPNTYHETHTTRSWDFLGLNYNEQSSLLKKAGYGEDVIVGVDTGIWPESQSFDDNSYGPVPARWKGKCQTGVAFNTTGCNRKIIGARWYSSGVPDESLKGDYMSPRDLNGHGTHTASTIAGKQVWNASHHRSGLAAGVARGGAPRARLAVYKACWGTAGTCSAAAVLAAVDDAINDGVDVLSLSLGIGSDIPGTLHAVASGMTVVFAGGNAGPAPQTVENVVPWVITVAATTIDRSFPTVVSLGNKEKLVGQSLNFNATKNNSNYHMLVFGSSCDEESLATVNVTGKIVLCYVPLEAAATSSPNPAFGTAAIGIAKGGAKGLIFAHQRTNVFDDLENCNKILPAGCMMVDFEIAARIASYLNSTRKPVAKISRAVTVVGNGVLAPRIAAFSSRGPSIDFPGILKPDVAAPGVSILAAVGDSYKFMSGTSMACPHVSAVAALLKSVHPDWSPAMIKSAIITTGTLPPLLYQVAVDVQLVTVGGVKEKHAPDYGKNGSMGTRSSTTMTP
;
A
#
# COMPACT_ATOMS: atom_id res chain seq x y z
N MET A 1 5.26 -39.70 -15.45
CA MET A 1 6.40 -39.07 -16.15
C MET A 1 6.77 -37.81 -15.38
N ALA A 2 8.00 -37.70 -14.88
CA ALA A 2 8.49 -36.46 -14.28
C ALA A 2 8.97 -35.52 -15.42
N ARG A 3 8.61 -34.23 -15.35
CA ARG A 3 9.00 -33.22 -16.36
C ARG A 3 9.37 -31.93 -15.63
N GLY A 4 10.52 -31.34 -15.99
CA GLY A 4 10.88 -29.99 -15.54
C GLY A 4 10.04 -28.93 -16.25
N GLY A 5 9.84 -27.78 -15.58
CA GLY A 5 9.07 -26.66 -16.15
C GLY A 5 9.76 -25.99 -17.35
N ALA A 6 11.09 -26.00 -17.40
CA ALA A 6 11.90 -25.48 -18.50
C ALA A 6 12.93 -26.55 -18.95
N PRO A 7 12.50 -27.63 -19.63
CA PRO A 7 13.32 -28.83 -19.83
C PRO A 7 14.54 -28.63 -20.75
N ARG A 8 14.62 -27.50 -21.46
CA ARG A 8 15.75 -27.13 -22.33
C ARG A 8 16.69 -26.10 -21.72
N ALA A 9 16.41 -25.63 -20.50
CA ALA A 9 17.32 -24.72 -19.80
C ALA A 9 18.64 -25.43 -19.47
N ARG A 10 19.74 -24.70 -19.58
CA ARG A 10 21.06 -25.16 -19.12
C ARG A 10 21.20 -24.79 -17.65
N LEU A 11 21.75 -25.69 -16.84
CA LEU A 11 21.93 -25.47 -15.41
C LEU A 11 23.40 -25.15 -15.11
N ALA A 12 23.63 -24.02 -14.46
CA ALA A 12 24.87 -23.73 -13.74
C ALA A 12 24.63 -24.00 -12.24
N VAL A 13 25.56 -24.68 -11.58
CA VAL A 13 25.38 -25.17 -10.21
C VAL A 13 26.50 -24.64 -9.32
N TYR A 14 26.13 -23.90 -8.27
CA TYR A 14 27.05 -23.28 -7.33
C TYR A 14 26.84 -23.90 -5.94
N LYS A 15 27.89 -24.50 -5.38
CA LYS A 15 27.82 -25.15 -4.05
C LYS A 15 28.19 -24.15 -2.97
N ALA A 16 27.20 -23.63 -2.26
CA ALA A 16 27.38 -22.61 -1.21
C ALA A 16 27.16 -23.11 0.23
N CYS A 17 26.66 -24.33 0.41
CA CYS A 17 26.30 -24.89 1.72
C CYS A 17 27.05 -26.20 2.02
N TRP A 18 27.34 -26.43 3.31
CA TRP A 18 28.14 -27.58 3.78
C TRP A 18 27.46 -28.29 4.97
N GLY A 19 27.58 -29.62 5.06
CA GLY A 19 27.08 -30.47 6.17
C GLY A 19 26.17 -31.64 5.74
N ASP A 20 26.19 -32.74 6.50
CA ASP A 20 25.54 -34.02 6.13
C ASP A 20 24.08 -34.17 6.63
N SER A 21 23.60 -33.30 7.52
CA SER A 21 22.22 -33.37 8.07
C SER A 21 21.62 -32.05 8.57
N ASN A 22 22.45 -31.07 8.96
CA ASN A 22 22.07 -29.67 9.16
C ASN A 22 22.96 -28.81 8.24
N SER A 23 22.57 -28.69 6.98
CA SER A 23 23.32 -27.90 6.00
C SER A 23 23.35 -26.43 6.42
N THR A 24 24.52 -25.94 6.82
CA THR A 24 24.74 -24.52 7.13
C THR A 24 25.30 -23.83 5.89
N CYS A 25 24.66 -22.73 5.49
CA CYS A 25 25.13 -21.86 4.42
C CYS A 25 25.75 -20.64 5.08
N GLY A 26 27.03 -20.36 4.81
CA GLY A 26 27.67 -19.15 5.30
C GLY A 26 27.40 -17.99 4.36
N ASP A 27 27.02 -16.82 4.87
CA ASP A 27 26.69 -15.63 4.07
C ASP A 27 27.78 -15.29 3.03
N ALA A 28 29.06 -15.42 3.42
CA ALA A 28 30.19 -15.17 2.51
C ALA A 28 30.28 -16.20 1.36
N SER A 29 29.92 -17.46 1.60
CA SER A 29 29.92 -18.51 0.56
C SER A 29 28.74 -18.35 -0.40
N VAL A 30 27.58 -17.93 0.13
CA VAL A 30 26.40 -17.61 -0.70
C VAL A 30 26.67 -16.37 -1.55
N LEU A 31 27.27 -15.33 -0.97
CA LEU A 31 27.64 -14.13 -1.71
C LEU A 31 28.66 -14.43 -2.82
N ALA A 32 29.71 -15.21 -2.54
CA ALA A 32 30.68 -15.63 -3.55
C ALA A 32 30.03 -16.44 -4.68
N ALA A 33 29.11 -17.36 -4.35
CA ALA A 33 28.36 -18.11 -5.34
C ALA A 33 27.47 -17.21 -6.22
N ILE A 34 26.89 -16.15 -5.66
CA ILE A 34 26.12 -15.16 -6.43
C ILE A 34 27.04 -14.36 -7.35
N ASP A 35 28.23 -13.94 -6.87
CA ASP A 35 29.20 -13.22 -7.70
C ASP A 35 29.72 -14.09 -8.85
N ASP A 36 30.00 -15.37 -8.62
CA ASP A 36 30.36 -16.32 -9.67
C ASP A 36 29.22 -16.47 -10.68
N ALA A 37 27.97 -16.59 -10.22
CA ALA A 37 26.80 -16.64 -11.10
C ALA A 37 26.62 -15.37 -11.94
N ILE A 38 26.92 -14.20 -11.38
CA ILE A 38 26.91 -12.93 -12.10
C ILE A 38 28.00 -12.92 -13.18
N ASN A 39 29.21 -13.37 -12.85
CA ASN A 39 30.34 -13.40 -13.78
C ASN A 39 30.12 -14.40 -14.92
N ASP A 40 29.46 -15.53 -14.65
CA ASP A 40 29.09 -16.52 -15.64
C ASP A 40 27.91 -16.08 -16.53
N GLY A 41 27.23 -14.98 -16.16
CA GLY A 41 26.13 -14.40 -16.95
C GLY A 41 24.86 -15.24 -16.93
N VAL A 42 24.50 -15.83 -15.78
CA VAL A 42 23.26 -16.62 -15.67
C VAL A 42 22.02 -15.73 -15.86
N ASP A 43 20.98 -16.28 -16.49
CA ASP A 43 19.74 -15.55 -16.77
C ASP A 43 18.79 -15.47 -15.56
N VAL A 44 18.72 -16.56 -14.78
CA VAL A 44 17.82 -16.74 -13.65
C VAL A 44 18.58 -17.41 -12.52
N LEU A 45 18.52 -16.81 -11.33
CA LEU A 45 19.09 -17.34 -10.11
C LEU A 45 17.97 -17.94 -9.24
N SER A 46 18.04 -19.26 -9.01
CA SER A 46 17.08 -20.00 -8.19
C SER A 46 17.67 -20.26 -6.80
N LEU A 47 17.13 -19.59 -5.78
CA LEU A 47 17.63 -19.66 -4.41
C LEU A 47 16.60 -20.37 -3.51
N SER A 48 16.87 -21.63 -3.20
CA SER A 48 16.07 -22.44 -2.28
C SER A 48 16.61 -22.42 -0.84
N LEU A 49 17.16 -21.27 -0.42
CA LEU A 49 17.76 -21.02 0.90
C LEU A 49 16.79 -20.23 1.81
N GLY A 50 17.04 -20.26 3.13
CA GLY A 50 16.29 -19.47 4.11
C GLY A 50 17.24 -18.87 5.16
N GLY A 51 17.15 -17.56 5.40
CA GLY A 51 18.01 -16.85 6.38
C GLY A 51 18.11 -15.35 6.10
N TYR A 52 18.46 -14.55 7.11
CA TYR A 52 18.36 -13.08 7.11
C TYR A 52 19.62 -12.33 6.58
N GLY A 53 20.63 -13.02 6.03
CA GLY A 53 21.93 -12.43 5.65
C GLY A 53 22.19 -12.19 4.15
N GLU A 54 21.33 -12.67 3.26
CA GLU A 54 21.68 -12.93 1.85
C GLU A 54 21.29 -11.79 0.87
N VAL A 55 21.05 -10.58 1.39
CA VAL A 55 20.36 -9.48 0.68
C VAL A 55 21.24 -8.73 -0.33
N ALA A 56 22.53 -8.49 -0.03
CA ALA A 56 23.37 -7.61 -0.84
C ALA A 56 23.69 -8.19 -2.25
N GLY A 57 24.01 -9.48 -2.34
CA GLY A 57 24.34 -10.14 -3.61
C GLY A 57 23.15 -10.19 -4.56
N THR A 58 21.94 -10.37 -4.05
CA THR A 58 20.73 -10.44 -4.88
C THR A 58 20.40 -9.12 -5.59
N LEU A 59 20.71 -7.98 -4.96
CA LEU A 59 20.56 -6.67 -5.60
C LEU A 59 21.55 -6.51 -6.75
N HIS A 60 22.80 -6.94 -6.56
CA HIS A 60 23.83 -6.91 -7.60
C HIS A 60 23.45 -7.78 -8.79
N ALA A 61 22.92 -8.98 -8.55
CA ALA A 61 22.42 -9.87 -9.60
C ALA A 61 21.27 -9.22 -10.39
N VAL A 62 20.27 -8.65 -9.71
CA VAL A 62 19.15 -7.96 -10.38
C VAL A 62 19.62 -6.74 -11.19
N ALA A 63 20.58 -5.97 -10.67
CA ALA A 63 21.16 -4.83 -11.37
C ALA A 63 21.90 -5.24 -12.67
N ARG A 64 22.37 -6.49 -12.76
CA ARG A 64 22.99 -7.08 -13.97
C ARG A 64 21.99 -7.78 -14.89
N GLY A 65 20.68 -7.62 -14.63
CA GLY A 65 19.63 -8.20 -15.47
C GLY A 65 19.28 -9.65 -15.14
N ILE A 66 19.78 -10.19 -14.03
CA ILE A 66 19.54 -11.57 -13.59
C ILE A 66 18.26 -11.63 -12.75
N THR A 67 17.32 -12.49 -13.13
CA THR A 67 16.07 -12.66 -12.35
C THR A 67 16.32 -13.54 -11.15
N VAL A 68 16.08 -13.03 -9.93
CA VAL A 68 16.29 -13.79 -8.68
C VAL A 68 14.95 -14.30 -8.14
N VAL A 69 14.83 -15.61 -7.96
CA VAL A 69 13.67 -16.29 -7.37
C VAL A 69 14.09 -16.94 -6.06
N PHE A 70 13.36 -16.65 -4.99
CA PHE A 70 13.75 -16.97 -3.62
C PHE A 70 12.62 -17.68 -2.87
N ALA A 71 12.91 -18.78 -2.19
CA ALA A 71 11.95 -19.43 -1.28
C ALA A 71 11.52 -18.49 -0.14
N GLY A 72 10.23 -18.46 0.21
CA GLY A 72 9.68 -17.57 1.24
C GLY A 72 9.93 -18.00 2.69
N GLY A 73 10.36 -19.24 2.93
CA GLY A 73 10.53 -19.82 4.27
C GLY A 73 9.43 -20.80 4.66
N ASN A 74 9.70 -21.61 5.68
CA ASN A 74 8.80 -22.69 6.15
C ASN A 74 8.33 -22.47 7.61
N GLU A 75 8.29 -21.22 8.07
CA GLU A 75 7.93 -20.83 9.44
C GLU A 75 6.45 -20.39 9.56
N GLY A 76 5.63 -20.69 8.55
CA GLY A 76 4.18 -20.50 8.61
C GLY A 76 3.50 -21.47 9.60
N PRO A 77 2.24 -21.23 10.00
CA PRO A 77 1.27 -20.31 9.41
C PRO A 77 1.29 -18.89 10.01
N VAL A 78 2.23 -18.61 10.91
CA VAL A 78 2.29 -17.36 11.67
C VAL A 78 2.48 -16.18 10.70
N PRO A 79 1.72 -15.07 10.83
CA PRO A 79 2.03 -13.84 10.09
C PRO A 79 3.46 -13.38 10.37
N GLN A 80 4.07 -12.65 9.44
CA GLN A 80 5.45 -12.14 9.60
C GLN A 80 6.57 -13.18 9.66
N SER A 81 6.26 -14.42 9.26
CA SER A 81 7.24 -15.51 9.16
C SER A 81 8.04 -15.50 7.86
N VAL A 82 7.75 -14.62 6.92
CA VAL A 82 8.52 -14.49 5.66
C VAL A 82 9.84 -13.76 5.92
N SER A 83 10.96 -14.47 5.69
CA SER A 83 12.32 -13.96 5.91
C SER A 83 12.89 -13.26 4.68
N ASN A 84 12.65 -13.80 3.48
CA ASN A 84 13.19 -13.27 2.23
C ASN A 84 12.23 -12.25 1.60
N ALA A 85 12.23 -11.02 2.08
CA ALA A 85 11.19 -10.04 1.77
C ALA A 85 11.63 -8.84 0.93
N VAL A 86 12.84 -8.86 0.39
CA VAL A 86 13.40 -7.73 -0.35
C VAL A 86 12.62 -7.45 -1.65
N PRO A 87 12.42 -6.17 -2.02
CA PRO A 87 11.52 -5.78 -3.11
C PRO A 87 11.93 -6.34 -4.49
N TRP A 88 13.22 -6.47 -4.76
CA TRP A 88 13.76 -6.77 -6.09
C TRP A 88 13.79 -8.27 -6.45
N VAL A 89 13.54 -9.18 -5.51
CA VAL A 89 13.47 -10.64 -5.77
C VAL A 89 12.02 -11.13 -5.85
N ILE A 90 11.81 -12.30 -6.46
CA ILE A 90 10.52 -13.00 -6.47
C ILE A 90 10.50 -14.00 -5.31
N THR A 91 9.76 -13.70 -4.25
CA THR A 91 9.61 -14.55 -3.06
C THR A 91 8.44 -15.51 -3.24
N VAL A 92 8.69 -16.81 -3.03
CA VAL A 92 7.74 -17.87 -3.39
C VAL A 92 7.17 -18.59 -2.16
N ALA A 93 5.85 -18.56 -2.01
CA ALA A 93 5.09 -19.40 -1.08
C ALA A 93 4.85 -20.81 -1.64
N ALA A 94 4.64 -21.78 -0.76
CA ALA A 94 4.28 -23.15 -1.15
C ALA A 94 2.77 -23.35 -1.13
N SER A 95 2.21 -23.88 -2.23
CA SER A 95 0.81 -24.30 -2.34
C SER A 95 0.68 -25.79 -2.65
N THR A 96 -0.49 -26.35 -2.34
CA THR A 96 -0.87 -27.72 -2.70
C THR A 96 -1.15 -27.84 -4.20
N ILE A 97 -1.03 -29.07 -4.71
CA ILE A 97 -1.47 -29.47 -6.04
C ILE A 97 -2.76 -30.31 -5.95
N ASP A 98 -3.42 -30.54 -7.07
CA ASP A 98 -4.65 -31.32 -7.22
C ASP A 98 -4.45 -32.84 -7.03
N ARG A 99 -3.41 -33.22 -6.28
CA ARG A 99 -3.03 -34.60 -5.97
C ARG A 99 -3.13 -34.85 -4.48
N SER A 100 -3.73 -35.97 -4.11
CA SER A 100 -3.73 -36.47 -2.73
C SER A 100 -3.49 -37.98 -2.69
N PHE A 101 -3.19 -38.49 -1.50
CA PHE A 101 -2.84 -39.89 -1.26
C PHE A 101 -3.75 -40.50 -0.18
N PRO A 102 -5.07 -40.56 -0.41
CA PRO A 102 -6.02 -41.05 0.57
C PRO A 102 -5.81 -42.54 0.87
N THR A 103 -6.05 -42.90 2.13
CA THR A 103 -6.23 -44.28 2.60
C THR A 103 -7.44 -44.37 3.51
N VAL A 104 -8.20 -45.45 3.39
CA VAL A 104 -9.39 -45.70 4.20
C VAL A 104 -8.99 -46.41 5.50
N ILE A 105 -9.30 -45.77 6.63
CA ILE A 105 -9.21 -46.30 7.98
C ILE A 105 -10.58 -46.90 8.32
N SER A 106 -10.67 -48.22 8.46
CA SER A 106 -11.88 -48.93 8.87
C SER A 106 -11.78 -49.36 10.33
N LEU A 107 -12.70 -48.90 11.16
CA LEU A 107 -12.78 -49.24 12.58
C LEU A 107 -13.67 -50.49 12.78
N GLY A 108 -13.47 -51.23 13.87
CA GLY A 108 -14.23 -52.45 14.16
C GLY A 108 -15.73 -52.21 14.42
N ASN A 109 -16.15 -50.97 14.67
CA ASN A 109 -17.55 -50.55 14.73
C ASN A 109 -18.19 -50.33 13.33
N LYS A 110 -17.49 -50.70 12.25
CA LYS A 110 -17.85 -50.50 10.83
C LYS A 110 -17.76 -49.05 10.32
N GLU A 111 -17.31 -48.12 11.14
CA GLU A 111 -17.05 -46.75 10.72
C GLU A 111 -15.85 -46.70 9.76
N LYS A 112 -15.96 -45.90 8.71
CA LYS A 112 -14.90 -45.68 7.72
C LYS A 112 -14.51 -44.21 7.73
N LEU A 113 -13.23 -43.96 7.90
CA LEU A 113 -12.60 -42.65 7.94
C LEU A 113 -11.52 -42.58 6.86
N VAL A 114 -11.15 -41.38 6.45
CA VAL A 114 -10.17 -41.16 5.38
C VAL A 114 -8.98 -40.39 5.94
N GLY A 115 -7.80 -40.99 5.90
CA GLY A 115 -6.55 -40.31 6.19
C GLY A 115 -5.67 -40.20 4.95
N GLN A 116 -4.48 -39.64 5.10
CA GLN A 116 -3.49 -39.48 4.03
C GLN A 116 -2.24 -40.31 4.35
N SER A 117 -1.64 -40.96 3.36
CA SER A 117 -0.45 -41.78 3.56
C SER A 117 0.34 -41.91 2.26
N LEU A 118 1.68 -41.88 2.33
CA LEU A 118 2.53 -42.27 1.19
C LEU A 118 2.86 -43.76 1.22
N ASN A 119 2.10 -44.57 1.98
CA ASN A 119 2.37 -45.99 2.10
C ASN A 119 1.97 -46.84 0.89
N TYR A 120 2.91 -47.06 -0.02
CA TYR A 120 2.79 -47.90 -1.22
C TYR A 120 3.23 -49.37 -1.05
N ASN A 121 3.74 -49.80 0.12
CA ASN A 121 4.34 -51.13 0.25
C ASN A 121 3.28 -52.23 0.05
N ALA A 122 3.48 -53.05 -0.99
CA ALA A 122 2.50 -54.03 -1.46
C ALA A 122 2.30 -55.23 -0.52
N THR A 123 3.12 -55.37 0.51
CA THR A 123 3.09 -56.48 1.48
C THR A 123 1.99 -56.33 2.54
N MET A 124 1.34 -55.17 2.66
CA MET A 124 0.07 -55.06 3.36
C MET A 124 -1.06 -55.63 2.50
N ASN A 125 -1.22 -56.95 2.54
CA ASN A 125 -2.45 -57.60 2.11
C ASN A 125 -3.56 -57.21 3.12
N SER A 126 -4.20 -56.06 2.87
CA SER A 126 -5.11 -55.35 3.77
C SER A 126 -6.48 -56.03 3.88
N SER A 127 -6.54 -57.26 4.39
CA SER A 127 -7.80 -57.89 4.79
C SER A 127 -8.03 -57.82 6.31
N ASN A 128 -6.97 -57.86 7.11
CA ASN A 128 -7.05 -58.10 8.55
C ASN A 128 -7.07 -56.84 9.41
N PHE A 129 -7.85 -56.90 10.49
CA PHE A 129 -7.88 -55.90 11.55
C PHE A 129 -6.67 -56.06 12.50
N HIS A 130 -6.15 -54.94 12.98
CA HIS A 130 -5.09 -54.89 13.99
C HIS A 130 -5.59 -54.18 15.24
N MET A 131 -5.05 -54.53 16.41
CA MET A 131 -5.40 -53.85 17.66
C MET A 131 -5.03 -52.37 17.56
N LEU A 132 -5.97 -51.50 17.94
CA LEU A 132 -5.83 -50.04 17.98
C LEU A 132 -5.67 -49.59 19.43
N VAL A 133 -4.74 -48.70 19.72
CA VAL A 133 -4.56 -48.10 21.04
C VAL A 133 -4.39 -46.59 20.93
N ASP A 134 -5.04 -45.84 21.82
CA ASP A 134 -4.84 -44.41 21.99
C ASP A 134 -3.59 -44.17 22.84
N GLY A 135 -2.52 -43.68 22.22
CA GLY A 135 -1.25 -43.34 22.86
C GLY A 135 -1.17 -41.88 23.33
N GLN A 136 -2.27 -41.12 23.19
CA GLN A 136 -2.33 -39.69 23.51
C GLN A 136 -1.26 -38.90 22.76
N ARG A 137 -0.35 -38.22 23.47
CA ARG A 137 0.74 -37.42 22.88
C ARG A 137 1.88 -38.25 22.31
N CYS A 138 1.94 -39.53 22.68
CA CYS A 138 3.00 -40.46 22.35
C CYS A 138 4.42 -39.97 22.72
N ASP A 139 4.51 -39.21 23.82
CA ASP A 139 5.76 -38.86 24.49
C ASP A 139 6.17 -39.97 25.47
N GLU A 140 7.34 -39.83 26.11
CA GLU A 140 7.85 -40.87 27.00
C GLU A 140 6.89 -41.17 28.16
N ASP A 141 6.22 -40.14 28.68
CA ASP A 141 5.29 -40.23 29.81
C ASP A 141 3.96 -40.90 29.41
N SER A 142 3.37 -40.47 28.29
CA SER A 142 2.08 -41.01 27.84
C SER A 142 2.20 -42.47 27.40
N LEU A 143 3.35 -42.88 26.86
CA LEU A 143 3.60 -44.26 26.45
C LEU A 143 4.10 -45.15 27.60
N ALA A 144 4.49 -44.59 28.75
CA ALA A 144 4.94 -45.39 29.91
C ALA A 144 3.83 -46.31 30.46
N SER A 145 2.57 -45.86 30.39
CA SER A 145 1.41 -46.57 30.93
C SER A 145 0.64 -47.41 29.90
N VAL A 146 1.10 -47.43 28.63
CA VAL A 146 0.34 -48.00 27.51
C VAL A 146 1.17 -49.02 26.71
N ASN A 147 0.71 -50.28 26.66
CA ASN A 147 1.36 -51.32 25.85
C ASN A 147 1.00 -51.19 24.36
N ILE A 148 1.94 -50.66 23.57
CA ILE A 148 1.79 -50.42 22.13
C ILE A 148 2.46 -51.48 21.23
N THR A 149 3.19 -52.45 21.79
CA THR A 149 3.96 -53.42 21.01
C THR A 149 3.07 -54.27 20.11
N GLY A 150 3.36 -54.29 18.81
CA GLY A 150 2.60 -55.03 17.80
C GLY A 150 1.21 -54.44 17.47
N LYS A 151 0.88 -53.24 17.95
CA LYS A 151 -0.42 -52.58 17.76
C LYS A 151 -0.30 -51.33 16.88
N ILE A 152 -1.43 -50.88 16.34
CA ILE A 152 -1.52 -49.56 15.69
C ILE A 152 -1.84 -48.53 16.77
N VAL A 153 -1.05 -47.46 16.81
CA VAL A 153 -1.16 -46.42 17.84
C VAL A 153 -1.72 -45.15 17.23
N LEU A 154 -2.73 -44.57 17.87
CA LEU A 154 -3.16 -43.19 17.59
C LEU A 154 -2.34 -42.25 18.48
N CYS A 155 -1.65 -41.31 17.85
CA CYS A 155 -0.87 -40.26 18.50
C CYS A 155 -1.39 -38.90 18.06
N SER A 156 -1.42 -37.93 18.97
CA SER A 156 -1.86 -36.56 18.71
C SER A 156 -0.75 -35.58 19.02
N ALA A 157 -0.45 -34.66 18.10
CA ALA A 157 0.49 -33.60 18.38
C ALA A 157 -0.03 -32.69 19.53
N PRO A 158 0.86 -32.04 20.31
CA PRO A 158 0.46 -31.03 21.29
C PRO A 158 -0.24 -29.85 20.59
N LEU A 159 -1.33 -29.31 21.17
CA LEU A 159 -2.03 -28.14 20.64
C LEU A 159 -1.11 -26.92 20.46
N GLU A 160 -0.09 -26.79 21.31
CA GLU A 160 0.93 -25.71 21.28
C GLU A 160 1.94 -25.86 20.14
N ALA A 161 2.09 -27.05 19.56
CA ALA A 161 2.97 -27.31 18.42
C ALA A 161 2.39 -26.78 17.09
N ALA A 162 1.19 -26.18 17.10
CA ALA A 162 0.60 -25.50 15.95
C ALA A 162 1.41 -24.28 15.47
N ASN A 163 2.27 -23.72 16.33
CA ASN A 163 3.09 -22.54 16.05
C ASN A 163 4.57 -22.86 15.76
N SER A 164 4.98 -24.12 15.82
CA SER A 164 6.34 -24.57 15.50
C SER A 164 6.33 -25.45 14.26
N SER A 165 7.38 -25.35 13.44
CA SER A 165 7.65 -26.25 12.30
C SER A 165 7.15 -27.70 12.56
N PRO A 166 6.20 -28.24 11.75
CA PRO A 166 5.59 -29.55 11.95
C PRO A 166 6.57 -30.74 12.05
N ASN A 167 7.84 -30.52 11.67
CA ASN A 167 8.84 -31.57 11.55
C ASN A 167 9.42 -32.05 12.89
N SER A 168 9.50 -31.19 13.91
CA SER A 168 10.22 -31.53 15.16
C SER A 168 9.41 -32.46 16.08
N SER A 169 8.11 -32.23 16.21
CA SER A 169 7.21 -32.99 17.10
C SER A 169 6.88 -34.38 16.55
N PHE A 170 6.71 -34.50 15.22
CA PHE A 170 6.49 -35.79 14.57
C PHE A 170 7.71 -36.70 14.69
N ALA A 171 8.92 -36.20 14.42
CA ALA A 171 10.13 -37.01 14.46
C ALA A 171 10.37 -37.64 15.85
N ALA A 172 10.21 -36.85 16.92
CA ALA A 172 10.31 -37.34 18.29
C ALA A 172 9.25 -38.42 18.60
N THR A 173 8.00 -38.17 18.22
CA THR A 173 6.90 -39.13 18.38
C THR A 173 7.17 -40.44 17.63
N PHE A 174 7.62 -40.32 16.39
CA PHE A 174 7.92 -41.44 15.51
C PHE A 174 9.02 -42.33 16.10
N VAL A 175 10.12 -41.73 16.57
CA VAL A 175 11.21 -42.46 17.23
C VAL A 175 10.72 -43.19 18.48
N ALA A 176 9.88 -42.56 19.31
CA ALA A 176 9.33 -43.19 20.50
C ALA A 176 8.45 -44.42 20.19
N VAL A 177 7.61 -44.31 19.15
CA VAL A 177 6.71 -45.38 18.67
C VAL A 177 7.48 -46.54 18.06
N VAL A 178 8.50 -46.26 17.24
CA VAL A 178 9.39 -47.27 16.64
C VAL A 178 10.19 -48.01 17.72
N LYS A 179 10.80 -47.28 18.66
CA LYS A 179 11.59 -47.85 19.77
C LYS A 179 10.79 -48.87 20.59
N ARG A 180 9.48 -48.66 20.74
CA ARG A 180 8.55 -49.55 21.48
C ARG A 180 7.89 -50.63 20.60
N ARG A 181 8.36 -50.82 19.37
CA ARG A 181 7.94 -51.86 18.41
C ARG A 181 6.44 -51.82 18.11
N ALA A 182 5.88 -50.62 17.94
CA ALA A 182 4.53 -50.49 17.40
C ALA A 182 4.45 -51.10 16.00
N LYS A 183 3.25 -51.54 15.62
CA LYS A 183 3.00 -52.10 14.28
C LYS A 183 2.76 -50.99 13.25
N GLY A 184 2.03 -49.93 13.61
CA GLY A 184 1.76 -48.79 12.74
C GLY A 184 1.33 -47.55 13.53
N LEU A 185 1.21 -46.42 12.85
CA LEU A 185 1.00 -45.11 13.48
C LEU A 185 -0.12 -44.33 12.78
N ILE A 186 -1.16 -43.93 13.51
CA ILE A 186 -2.10 -42.90 13.07
C ILE A 186 -1.71 -41.62 13.80
N TYR A 187 -1.31 -40.59 13.06
CA TYR A 187 -0.82 -39.34 13.66
C TYR A 187 -1.79 -38.20 13.34
N ALA A 188 -2.31 -37.58 14.39
CA ALA A 188 -3.22 -36.45 14.30
C ALA A 188 -2.42 -35.14 14.23
N GLN A 189 -2.71 -34.34 13.22
CA GLN A 189 -2.15 -33.01 13.04
C GLN A 189 -3.20 -32.02 12.53
N TYR A 190 -2.85 -30.73 12.50
CA TYR A 190 -3.80 -29.67 12.16
C TYR A 190 -4.30 -29.72 10.70
N SER A 191 -3.52 -30.31 9.78
CA SER A 191 -3.94 -30.51 8.39
C SER A 191 -3.48 -31.87 7.85
N ALA A 192 -4.41 -32.75 7.50
CA ALA A 192 -4.09 -34.06 6.94
C ALA A 192 -3.46 -33.99 5.53
N ASN A 193 -3.65 -32.90 4.78
CA ASN A 193 -3.25 -32.78 3.37
C ASN A 193 -1.78 -32.34 3.17
N VAL A 194 -1.05 -32.11 4.25
CA VAL A 194 0.34 -31.65 4.24
C VAL A 194 1.21 -32.76 4.82
N LEU A 195 1.83 -33.56 3.95
CA LEU A 195 2.60 -34.76 4.33
C LEU A 195 4.04 -34.47 4.77
N VAL A 196 4.35 -33.21 5.10
CA VAL A 196 5.71 -32.70 5.39
C VAL A 196 6.34 -33.47 6.55
N GLY A 197 7.56 -33.98 6.35
CA GLY A 197 8.32 -34.74 7.37
C GLY A 197 7.85 -36.19 7.60
N PHE A 198 6.71 -36.57 7.02
CA PHE A 198 6.11 -37.91 7.12
C PHE A 198 6.65 -38.88 6.04
N GLU A 199 7.39 -38.37 5.06
CA GLU A 199 7.55 -38.97 3.73
C GLU A 199 8.62 -40.08 3.64
N ASP A 200 9.49 -40.25 4.66
CA ASP A 200 10.65 -41.17 4.58
C ASP A 200 10.65 -42.37 5.52
N PHE A 201 10.18 -42.22 6.77
CA PHE A 201 10.58 -43.16 7.82
C PHE A 201 9.60 -44.32 8.01
N CYS A 202 8.32 -44.10 7.73
CA CYS A 202 7.27 -45.04 8.11
C CYS A 202 7.39 -46.43 7.49
N HIS A 203 7.86 -46.52 6.26
CA HIS A 203 8.05 -47.79 5.55
C HIS A 203 9.29 -48.56 5.96
N LEU A 204 10.32 -47.82 6.33
CA LEU A 204 11.63 -48.36 6.68
C LEU A 204 11.62 -48.93 8.09
N TYR A 205 10.80 -48.38 8.99
CA TYR A 205 10.87 -48.66 10.42
C TYR A 205 9.59 -49.22 11.06
N LEU A 206 8.43 -49.15 10.39
CA LEU A 206 7.17 -49.73 10.91
C LEU A 206 6.58 -50.81 9.96
N PRO A 207 6.15 -51.97 10.49
CA PRO A 207 5.56 -53.05 9.68
C PRO A 207 4.19 -52.74 9.04
N ALA A 208 3.47 -51.71 9.50
CA ALA A 208 2.19 -51.25 8.99
C ALA A 208 2.22 -49.75 8.69
N SER A 209 1.28 -49.30 7.85
CA SER A 209 1.23 -47.93 7.34
C SER A 209 1.13 -46.88 8.44
N CYS A 210 1.85 -45.78 8.24
CA CYS A 210 1.53 -44.54 8.94
C CYS A 210 0.44 -43.77 8.19
N VAL A 211 -0.51 -43.21 8.92
CA VAL A 211 -1.62 -42.46 8.35
C VAL A 211 -1.75 -41.13 9.06
N LEU A 212 -1.76 -40.05 8.29
CA LEU A 212 -2.05 -38.71 8.76
C LEU A 212 -3.55 -38.47 8.76
N VAL A 213 -4.06 -37.95 9.86
CA VAL A 213 -5.46 -37.57 10.04
C VAL A 213 -5.54 -36.18 10.67
N ASP A 214 -6.66 -35.51 10.47
CA ASP A 214 -6.97 -34.30 11.25
C ASP A 214 -7.43 -34.66 12.68
N TYR A 215 -7.51 -33.66 13.54
CA TYR A 215 -7.92 -33.84 14.94
C TYR A 215 -9.38 -34.31 15.10
N GLU A 216 -10.27 -34.00 14.15
CA GLU A 216 -11.66 -34.45 14.20
C GLU A 216 -11.74 -35.96 14.00
N ILE A 217 -11.08 -36.46 12.95
CA ILE A 217 -10.95 -37.88 12.66
C ILE A 217 -10.23 -38.58 13.81
N ALA A 218 -9.16 -38.00 14.35
CA ALA A 218 -8.45 -38.55 15.50
C ALA A 218 -9.35 -38.66 16.75
N SER A 219 -10.16 -37.65 17.04
CA SER A 219 -11.10 -37.65 18.16
C SER A 219 -12.14 -38.77 18.03
N ARG A 220 -12.63 -39.04 16.82
CA ARG A 220 -13.54 -40.16 16.52
C ARG A 220 -12.85 -41.52 16.73
N ILE A 221 -11.62 -41.66 16.25
CA ILE A 221 -10.80 -42.87 16.46
C ILE A 221 -10.53 -43.09 17.96
N ALA A 222 -10.17 -42.04 18.71
CA ALA A 222 -9.93 -42.10 20.14
C ALA A 222 -11.21 -42.46 20.93
N SER A 223 -12.35 -41.87 20.54
CA SER A 223 -13.66 -42.17 21.15
C SER A 223 -14.04 -43.63 20.95
N TYR A 224 -13.84 -44.18 19.76
CA TYR A 224 -14.02 -45.61 19.49
C TYR A 224 -13.04 -46.47 20.31
N ALA A 225 -11.77 -46.08 20.39
CA ALA A 225 -10.78 -46.82 21.18
C ALA A 225 -11.16 -46.90 22.68
N LYS A 226 -11.81 -45.85 23.20
CA LYS A 226 -12.32 -45.81 24.59
C LYS A 226 -13.65 -46.55 24.77
N SER A 227 -14.49 -46.63 23.73
CA SER A 227 -15.83 -47.23 23.83
C SER A 227 -15.83 -48.76 23.82
N THR A 228 -14.69 -49.43 23.58
CA THR A 228 -14.60 -50.89 23.56
C THR A 228 -13.31 -51.41 24.17
N ARG A 229 -13.37 -52.58 24.82
CA ARG A 229 -12.17 -53.28 25.35
C ARG A 229 -11.32 -53.92 24.26
N LYS A 230 -11.86 -54.09 23.05
CA LYS A 230 -11.17 -54.71 21.90
C LYS A 230 -11.30 -53.82 20.66
N SER A 231 -10.64 -52.67 20.73
CA SER A 231 -10.53 -51.71 19.63
C SER A 231 -9.63 -52.27 18.53
N VAL A 232 -10.14 -52.29 17.30
CA VAL A 232 -9.40 -52.75 16.14
C VAL A 232 -9.56 -51.79 14.96
N VAL A 233 -8.50 -51.69 14.16
CA VAL A 233 -8.44 -50.83 12.98
C VAL A 233 -7.81 -51.58 11.81
N LYS A 234 -8.29 -51.25 10.61
CA LYS A 234 -7.77 -51.72 9.33
C LYS A 234 -7.44 -50.52 8.46
N ILE A 235 -6.22 -50.47 7.94
CA ILE A 235 -5.77 -49.41 7.03
C ILE A 235 -5.68 -49.99 5.63
N SER A 236 -6.30 -49.32 4.67
CA SER A 236 -6.36 -49.78 3.28
C SER A 236 -5.10 -49.36 2.52
N ARG A 237 -4.86 -49.98 1.36
CA ARG A 237 -3.80 -49.54 0.44
C ARG A 237 -4.06 -48.09 -0.01
N VAL A 238 -2.98 -47.32 -0.12
CA VAL A 238 -3.03 -45.95 -0.65
C VAL A 238 -3.33 -45.97 -2.14
N VAL A 239 -4.22 -45.08 -2.58
CA VAL A 239 -4.49 -44.83 -4.00
C VAL A 239 -4.22 -43.36 -4.26
N SER A 240 -3.37 -43.06 -5.25
CA SER A 240 -3.16 -41.68 -5.70
C SER A 240 -4.42 -41.19 -6.40
N VAL A 241 -4.95 -40.05 -5.97
CA VAL A 241 -6.11 -39.39 -6.59
C VAL A 241 -5.67 -38.06 -7.16
N VAL A 242 -6.07 -37.77 -8.41
CA VAL A 242 -5.78 -36.51 -9.12
C VAL A 242 -7.10 -35.95 -9.66
N GLY A 243 -7.34 -34.64 -9.48
CA GLY A 243 -8.51 -33.94 -10.01
C GLY A 243 -9.70 -33.86 -9.04
N ASN A 244 -10.92 -33.85 -9.60
CA ASN A 244 -12.18 -33.51 -8.90
C ASN A 244 -12.29 -34.16 -7.50
N GLY A 245 -12.30 -33.31 -6.47
CA GLY A 245 -12.38 -33.71 -5.06
C GLY A 245 -11.16 -33.33 -4.21
N VAL A 246 -10.03 -32.95 -4.83
CA VAL A 246 -8.85 -32.43 -4.11
C VAL A 246 -8.85 -30.89 -4.17
N LEU A 247 -9.04 -30.23 -3.03
CA LEU A 247 -9.00 -28.76 -2.94
C LEU A 247 -7.56 -28.25 -3.15
N ALA A 248 -7.28 -27.73 -4.35
CA ALA A 248 -6.03 -27.09 -4.73
C ALA A 248 -6.26 -25.97 -5.76
N PRO A 249 -5.43 -24.90 -5.77
CA PRO A 249 -4.30 -24.67 -4.88
C PRO A 249 -4.73 -24.12 -3.51
N ARG A 250 -4.13 -24.64 -2.43
CA ARG A 250 -4.23 -24.08 -1.07
C ARG A 250 -2.84 -23.77 -0.56
N ILE A 251 -2.65 -22.60 0.05
CA ILE A 251 -1.37 -22.26 0.71
C ILE A 251 -1.08 -23.31 1.79
N ALA A 252 0.11 -23.90 1.72
CA ALA A 252 0.54 -24.89 2.69
C ALA A 252 0.69 -24.24 4.07
N MET A 253 0.31 -24.98 5.13
CA MET A 253 0.32 -24.43 6.48
C MET A 253 1.71 -23.97 6.93
N PHE A 254 2.76 -24.72 6.57
CA PHE A 254 4.16 -24.37 6.87
C PHE A 254 4.67 -23.19 6.04
N SER A 255 4.02 -22.82 4.93
CA SER A 255 4.54 -21.76 4.08
C SER A 255 4.54 -20.45 4.85
N SER A 256 5.71 -19.83 4.96
CA SER A 256 5.85 -18.52 5.58
C SER A 256 4.89 -17.50 4.96
N ARG A 257 4.39 -16.59 5.80
CA ARG A 257 3.37 -15.60 5.46
C ARG A 257 3.86 -14.20 5.74
N GLY A 258 3.44 -13.28 4.89
CA GLY A 258 3.59 -11.86 5.17
C GLY A 258 2.58 -11.33 6.19
N PRO A 259 2.58 -10.01 6.41
CA PRO A 259 3.58 -9.06 5.90
C PRO A 259 4.98 -9.35 6.48
N SER A 260 6.09 -8.99 5.82
CA SER A 260 7.43 -9.21 6.42
C SER A 260 7.64 -8.37 7.69
N ASN A 261 8.47 -8.84 8.63
CA ASN A 261 8.91 -8.00 9.75
C ASN A 261 9.80 -6.83 9.30
N GLU A 262 10.61 -7.02 8.26
CA GLU A 262 11.58 -6.02 7.79
C GLU A 262 10.95 -5.07 6.77
N PHE A 263 10.10 -5.62 5.89
CA PHE A 263 9.39 -4.86 4.85
C PHE A 263 7.86 -5.08 4.96
N PRO A 264 7.20 -4.61 6.04
CA PRO A 264 5.81 -4.94 6.33
C PRO A 264 4.80 -4.39 5.30
N VAL A 265 5.22 -3.42 4.50
CA VAL A 265 4.41 -2.77 3.46
C VAL A 265 4.54 -3.42 2.09
N ILE A 266 5.52 -4.31 1.90
CA ILE A 266 5.72 -5.05 0.66
C ILE A 266 5.02 -6.40 0.82
N LEU A 267 4.01 -6.65 -0.01
CA LEU A 267 3.31 -7.93 0.00
C LEU A 267 4.27 -9.04 -0.40
N LYS A 268 4.56 -9.90 0.58
CA LYS A 268 5.43 -11.06 0.46
C LYS A 268 4.74 -12.24 1.16
N PRO A 269 4.91 -13.48 0.70
CA PRO A 269 5.53 -13.87 -0.58
C PRO A 269 4.78 -13.29 -1.80
N ASP A 270 5.49 -13.02 -2.91
CA ASP A 270 4.93 -12.38 -4.11
C ASP A 270 3.97 -13.31 -4.88
N ILE A 271 4.24 -14.63 -4.84
CA ILE A 271 3.46 -15.65 -5.54
C ILE A 271 3.52 -16.97 -4.78
N SER A 272 2.47 -17.79 -4.88
CA SER A 272 2.53 -19.19 -4.45
C SER A 272 2.71 -20.12 -5.64
N ALA A 273 3.51 -21.16 -5.49
CA ALA A 273 3.67 -22.21 -6.49
C ALA A 273 3.62 -23.61 -5.85
N PRO A 274 3.40 -24.67 -6.65
CA PRO A 274 3.41 -26.05 -6.18
C PRO A 274 4.62 -26.37 -5.29
N GLY A 275 4.37 -26.58 -4.00
CA GLY A 275 5.40 -26.84 -3.01
C GLY A 275 5.06 -27.96 -2.02
N VAL A 276 3.93 -28.65 -2.20
CA VAL A 276 3.53 -29.80 -1.37
C VAL A 276 3.54 -31.07 -2.21
N SER A 277 4.21 -32.10 -1.69
CA SER A 277 4.36 -33.42 -2.30
C SER A 277 4.78 -33.35 -3.78
N ILE A 278 5.88 -32.63 -4.02
CA ILE A 278 6.51 -32.49 -5.32
C ILE A 278 7.44 -33.68 -5.55
N LEU A 279 7.18 -34.47 -6.60
CA LEU A 279 8.03 -35.58 -6.99
C LEU A 279 9.19 -35.07 -7.85
N ALA A 280 10.40 -35.12 -7.32
CA ALA A 280 11.62 -34.67 -8.00
C ALA A 280 12.79 -35.64 -7.78
N ALA A 281 13.87 -35.46 -8.55
CA ALA A 281 15.05 -36.32 -8.48
C ALA A 281 15.84 -36.11 -7.17
N VAL A 282 16.28 -37.20 -6.56
CA VAL A 282 17.19 -37.25 -5.40
C VAL A 282 18.21 -38.36 -5.64
N GLY A 283 19.44 -37.98 -5.99
CA GLY A 283 20.45 -38.92 -6.49
C GLY A 283 19.95 -39.66 -7.73
N ASP A 284 20.03 -40.99 -7.71
CA ASP A 284 19.57 -41.88 -8.79
C ASP A 284 18.07 -42.26 -8.67
N SER A 285 17.31 -41.60 -7.79
CA SER A 285 15.91 -41.95 -7.48
C SER A 285 14.98 -40.73 -7.54
N TYR A 286 13.68 -40.95 -7.32
CA TYR A 286 12.67 -39.89 -7.22
C TYR A 286 11.99 -39.94 -5.87
N LYS A 287 11.75 -38.76 -5.30
CA LYS A 287 11.17 -38.62 -3.96
C LYS A 287 10.15 -37.49 -3.92
N PHE A 288 9.09 -37.69 -3.15
CA PHE A 288 8.18 -36.60 -2.79
C PHE A 288 8.85 -35.73 -1.73
N MET A 289 8.88 -34.42 -1.97
CA MET A 289 9.35 -33.43 -1.01
C MET A 289 8.37 -32.25 -0.95
N SER A 290 8.32 -31.61 0.21
CA SER A 290 7.47 -30.46 0.46
C SER A 290 8.28 -29.31 1.08
N GLY A 291 8.03 -28.09 0.63
CA GLY A 291 8.73 -26.88 1.09
C GLY A 291 8.58 -25.71 0.13
N THR A 292 8.82 -24.49 0.61
CA THR A 292 9.01 -23.32 -0.28
C THR A 292 10.22 -23.50 -1.20
N SER A 293 11.22 -24.29 -0.78
CA SER A 293 12.34 -24.77 -1.60
C SER A 293 11.91 -25.62 -2.80
N MET A 294 10.75 -26.28 -2.75
CA MET A 294 10.18 -27.05 -3.87
C MET A 294 9.29 -26.18 -4.76
N ALA A 295 8.72 -25.11 -4.20
CA ALA A 295 7.95 -24.11 -4.95
C ALA A 295 8.86 -23.18 -5.79
N CYS A 296 10.01 -22.77 -5.24
CA CYS A 296 10.94 -21.85 -5.90
C CYS A 296 11.37 -22.29 -7.33
N PRO A 297 11.74 -23.56 -7.59
CA PRO A 297 12.10 -24.02 -8.94
C PRO A 297 10.97 -23.92 -9.97
N HIS A 298 9.71 -24.04 -9.55
CA HIS A 298 8.57 -23.88 -10.46
C HIS A 298 8.50 -22.44 -11.01
N VAL A 299 8.66 -21.45 -10.13
CA VAL A 299 8.68 -20.04 -10.52
C VAL A 299 9.95 -19.69 -11.30
N SER A 300 11.09 -20.29 -10.93
CA SER A 300 12.35 -20.15 -11.66
C SER A 300 12.25 -20.67 -13.10
N ALA A 301 11.55 -21.79 -13.30
CA ALA A 301 11.29 -22.31 -14.64
C ALA A 301 10.42 -21.38 -15.48
N VAL A 302 9.38 -20.78 -14.89
CA VAL A 302 8.55 -19.77 -15.58
C VAL A 302 9.38 -18.54 -15.93
N ALA A 303 10.22 -18.05 -15.01
CA ALA A 303 11.13 -16.94 -15.27
C ALA A 303 12.11 -17.26 -16.43
N ALA A 304 12.65 -18.47 -16.47
CA ALA A 304 13.53 -18.91 -17.56
C ALA A 304 12.80 -19.01 -18.91
N LEU A 305 11.56 -19.50 -18.93
CA LEU A 305 10.73 -19.51 -20.14
C LEU A 305 10.45 -18.09 -20.62
N LEU A 306 10.07 -17.17 -19.72
CA LEU A 306 9.83 -15.77 -20.07
C LEU A 306 11.10 -15.10 -20.60
N LYS A 307 12.25 -15.31 -19.97
CA LYS A 307 13.53 -14.79 -20.44
C LYS A 307 13.92 -15.36 -21.81
N SER A 308 13.59 -16.62 -22.10
CA SER A 308 13.86 -17.23 -23.40
C SER A 308 13.02 -16.65 -24.54
N VAL A 309 11.78 -16.23 -24.25
CA VAL A 309 10.89 -15.59 -25.22
C VAL A 309 11.15 -14.08 -25.31
N HIS A 310 11.59 -13.48 -24.21
CA HIS A 310 11.84 -12.05 -24.08
C HIS A 310 13.24 -11.79 -23.48
N PRO A 311 14.33 -11.93 -24.28
CA PRO A 311 15.69 -11.75 -23.79
C PRO A 311 15.97 -10.35 -23.24
N ASP A 312 15.29 -9.33 -23.76
CA ASP A 312 15.48 -7.93 -23.36
C ASP A 312 14.69 -7.54 -22.11
N TRP A 313 13.85 -8.43 -21.57
CA TRP A 313 13.09 -8.12 -20.36
C TRP A 313 13.99 -8.05 -19.15
N SER A 314 13.80 -6.98 -18.37
CA SER A 314 14.44 -6.80 -17.08
C SER A 314 13.86 -7.77 -16.04
N PRO A 315 14.59 -8.05 -14.94
CA PRO A 315 14.06 -8.83 -13.83
C PRO A 315 12.73 -8.32 -13.28
N ALA A 316 12.54 -6.99 -13.27
CA ALA A 316 11.29 -6.37 -12.84
C ALA A 316 10.12 -6.66 -13.80
N MET A 317 10.37 -6.65 -15.12
CA MET A 317 9.34 -7.02 -16.11
C MET A 317 8.95 -8.49 -16.00
N ILE A 318 9.93 -9.39 -15.81
CA ILE A 318 9.68 -10.83 -15.62
C ILE A 318 8.91 -11.07 -14.32
N LYS A 319 9.34 -10.44 -13.21
CA LYS A 319 8.63 -10.48 -11.93
C LYS A 319 7.18 -9.99 -12.08
N SER A 320 6.99 -8.85 -12.74
CA SER A 320 5.65 -8.29 -12.97
C SER A 320 4.80 -9.27 -13.79
N ALA A 321 5.30 -9.81 -14.88
CA ALA A 321 4.57 -10.77 -15.70
C ALA A 321 4.13 -12.00 -14.88
N ILE A 322 5.04 -12.60 -14.11
CA ILE A 322 4.74 -13.75 -13.24
C ILE A 322 3.68 -13.42 -12.19
N VAL A 323 3.84 -12.31 -11.44
CA VAL A 323 2.95 -11.98 -10.32
C VAL A 323 1.57 -11.52 -10.81
N THR A 324 1.50 -10.76 -11.90
CA THR A 324 0.22 -10.23 -12.43
C THR A 324 -0.61 -11.25 -13.20
N THR A 325 0.00 -12.34 -13.68
CA THR A 325 -0.69 -13.40 -14.44
C THR A 325 -0.98 -14.66 -13.61
N GLY A 326 -0.60 -14.68 -12.32
CA GLY A 326 -0.92 -15.77 -11.42
C GLY A 326 -2.44 -15.94 -11.21
N MET A 327 -2.90 -17.18 -11.09
CA MET A 327 -4.32 -17.48 -10.85
C MET A 327 -4.72 -17.10 -9.41
N TYR A 328 -5.80 -16.34 -9.26
CA TYR A 328 -6.36 -15.99 -7.96
C TYR A 328 -7.30 -17.09 -7.46
N SER A 329 -6.92 -17.80 -6.39
CA SER A 329 -7.82 -18.70 -5.66
C SER A 329 -8.00 -18.18 -4.24
N CYS A 330 -9.02 -17.33 -4.05
CA CYS A 330 -9.42 -16.84 -2.74
C CYS A 330 -10.40 -17.84 -2.10
N HIS A 331 -9.89 -18.77 -1.29
CA HIS A 331 -10.75 -19.55 -0.40
C HIS A 331 -10.87 -18.82 0.94
N THR A 332 -11.84 -17.92 1.05
CA THR A 332 -12.24 -17.31 2.31
C THR A 332 -12.99 -18.34 3.15
N THR A 333 -12.30 -18.99 4.08
CA THR A 333 -12.98 -19.61 5.23
C THR A 333 -12.38 -19.11 6.53
N SER A 334 -13.26 -18.50 7.31
CA SER A 334 -13.22 -18.31 8.76
C SER A 334 -12.40 -17.14 9.32
N SER A 335 -13.17 -16.11 9.66
CA SER A 335 -12.96 -15.12 10.73
C SER A 335 -11.91 -15.47 11.78
N VAL A 336 -10.90 -14.61 11.93
CA VAL A 336 -10.04 -14.57 13.12
C VAL A 336 -10.25 -13.23 13.81
N TYR A 337 -11.02 -13.29 14.90
CA TYR A 337 -11.07 -12.29 15.97
C TYR A 337 -9.78 -12.38 16.79
N ILE A 338 -9.17 -11.26 17.19
CA ILE A 338 -8.10 -11.21 18.22
C ILE A 338 -8.48 -10.13 19.27
N PRO A 339 -8.47 -10.43 20.59
CA PRO A 339 -8.88 -9.50 21.66
C PRO A 339 -7.73 -8.81 22.46
N TYR A 340 -7.98 -7.58 22.94
CA TYR A 340 -7.47 -6.82 24.13
C TYR A 340 -5.94 -6.52 24.27
N MET A 341 -5.37 -5.51 25.00
CA MET A 341 -5.68 -4.62 26.18
C MET A 341 -4.63 -3.44 26.16
N GLU A 342 -4.96 -2.15 26.38
CA GLU A 342 -4.86 -1.29 27.60
C GLU A 342 -3.49 -0.72 28.13
N LEU A 343 -3.47 0.63 28.37
CA LEU A 343 -2.68 1.49 29.32
C LEU A 343 -1.32 2.16 28.88
N PRO A 344 -0.66 3.08 29.66
CA PRO A 344 -0.73 4.57 29.62
C PRO A 344 0.65 5.33 29.63
N GLY A 345 0.66 6.67 29.41
CA GLY A 345 1.70 7.58 29.94
C GLY A 345 2.78 8.12 28.96
N VAL A 346 2.61 9.36 28.49
CA VAL A 346 3.65 10.14 27.76
C VAL A 346 4.43 11.01 28.75
N ILE A 347 5.77 10.92 28.73
CA ILE A 347 6.64 11.39 29.82
C ILE A 347 7.34 12.74 29.57
N THR A 348 7.48 13.27 28.33
CA THR A 348 8.04 14.65 28.15
C THR A 348 7.84 15.25 26.75
N VAL A 349 7.73 16.58 26.67
CA VAL A 349 7.65 17.41 25.43
C VAL A 349 8.74 18.49 25.46
N LYS A 350 9.43 18.75 24.33
CA LYS A 350 10.44 19.82 24.17
C LYS A 350 9.97 20.97 23.25
N PRO A 351 10.54 22.20 23.38
CA PRO A 351 10.05 23.41 22.71
C PRO A 351 10.40 23.50 21.21
N ASN A 352 9.52 24.17 20.46
CA ASN A 352 9.55 24.36 19.01
C ASN A 352 10.34 25.63 18.60
N THR A 353 11.02 25.60 17.44
CA THR A 353 11.78 26.74 16.87
C THR A 353 11.23 27.09 15.48
N TYR A 354 11.18 28.38 15.12
CA TYR A 354 10.55 28.90 13.89
C TYR A 354 11.52 29.02 12.69
N HIS A 355 11.00 28.86 11.46
CA HIS A 355 11.70 29.08 10.18
C HIS A 355 10.88 29.96 9.22
N GLU A 356 11.54 30.66 8.29
CA GLU A 356 10.92 31.60 7.32
C GLU A 356 11.03 31.21 5.83
N THR A 357 10.07 31.76 5.07
CA THR A 357 9.73 31.70 3.64
C THR A 357 9.31 30.34 3.09
N HIS A 358 7.99 30.14 3.06
CA HIS A 358 7.35 28.96 2.48
C HIS A 358 6.92 29.24 1.03
N THR A 359 7.15 28.26 0.16
CA THR A 359 6.22 28.05 -0.96
C THR A 359 4.83 27.74 -0.36
N THR A 360 3.70 27.57 -1.04
CA THR A 360 2.40 27.37 -0.32
C THR A 360 2.25 25.97 0.36
N ARG A 361 3.35 25.48 0.94
CA ARG A 361 3.72 24.39 1.86
C ARG A 361 3.87 23.01 1.26
N SER A 362 3.00 22.59 0.33
CA SER A 362 2.99 21.20 -0.11
C SER A 362 4.31 20.75 -0.76
N TRP A 363 4.97 21.61 -1.53
CA TRP A 363 6.25 21.28 -2.18
C TRP A 363 7.44 21.27 -1.22
N ASP A 364 7.51 22.22 -0.29
CA ASP A 364 8.54 22.22 0.76
C ASP A 364 8.39 21.00 1.69
N PHE A 365 7.14 20.62 1.98
CA PHE A 365 6.81 19.41 2.74
C PHE A 365 7.29 18.13 2.06
N LEU A 366 7.32 18.10 0.72
CA LEU A 366 7.87 17.00 -0.07
C LEU A 366 9.40 17.07 -0.22
N GLY A 367 10.08 18.03 0.43
CA GLY A 367 11.53 18.22 0.30
C GLY A 367 11.96 18.76 -1.06
N LEU A 368 11.04 19.29 -1.88
CA LEU A 368 11.36 19.93 -3.16
C LEU A 368 11.54 21.43 -2.95
N ASN A 369 12.55 21.82 -2.19
CA ASN A 369 12.83 23.23 -1.90
C ASN A 369 13.37 23.95 -3.14
N TYR A 370 12.79 25.11 -3.48
CA TYR A 370 13.09 25.82 -4.73
C TYR A 370 14.55 26.31 -4.83
N ASN A 371 15.14 26.70 -3.70
CA ASN A 371 16.47 27.30 -3.64
C ASN A 371 17.60 26.29 -3.44
N GLU A 372 17.31 25.05 -3.06
CA GLU A 372 18.33 24.04 -2.78
C GLU A 372 19.05 23.60 -4.06
N GLN A 373 20.39 23.58 -4.02
CA GLN A 373 21.25 23.32 -5.17
C GLN A 373 21.27 21.84 -5.62
N SER A 374 21.08 20.90 -4.70
CA SER A 374 21.15 19.45 -4.95
C SER A 374 19.80 18.79 -5.29
N SER A 375 18.71 19.56 -5.35
CA SER A 375 17.35 19.04 -5.48
C SER A 375 17.01 18.56 -6.89
N LEU A 376 16.10 17.57 -7.00
CA LEU A 376 15.54 17.09 -8.28
C LEU A 376 15.05 18.25 -9.15
N LEU A 377 14.48 19.29 -8.53
CA LEU A 377 13.91 20.44 -9.21
C LEU A 377 14.93 21.17 -10.10
N LYS A 378 16.14 21.43 -9.58
CA LYS A 378 17.20 22.10 -10.37
C LYS A 378 17.82 21.17 -11.41
N LYS A 379 18.03 19.89 -11.07
CA LYS A 379 18.55 18.89 -12.02
C LYS A 379 17.65 18.73 -13.25
N ALA A 380 16.33 18.79 -13.03
CA ALA A 380 15.31 18.73 -14.06
C ALA A 380 15.08 20.07 -14.79
N GLY A 381 15.90 21.11 -14.56
CA GLY A 381 15.64 22.44 -15.14
C GLY A 381 14.26 22.99 -14.81
N TYR A 382 13.70 22.64 -13.64
CA TYR A 382 12.33 22.97 -13.20
C TYR A 382 11.21 22.38 -14.09
N GLY A 383 11.52 21.34 -14.87
CA GLY A 383 10.63 20.67 -15.82
C GLY A 383 10.58 21.33 -17.19
N GLU A 384 11.58 22.14 -17.55
CA GLU A 384 11.62 22.87 -18.82
C GLU A 384 11.35 21.95 -20.02
N ASP A 385 10.45 22.40 -20.91
CA ASP A 385 10.03 21.75 -22.16
C ASP A 385 9.41 20.35 -22.08
N VAL A 386 9.13 19.86 -20.87
CA VAL A 386 8.18 18.77 -20.65
C VAL A 386 6.76 19.32 -20.78
N ILE A 387 5.91 18.62 -21.51
CA ILE A 387 4.53 19.02 -21.81
C ILE A 387 3.59 18.19 -20.94
N VAL A 388 2.84 18.85 -20.06
CA VAL A 388 1.87 18.21 -19.18
C VAL A 388 0.46 18.54 -19.63
N GLY A 389 -0.32 17.49 -19.94
CA GLY A 389 -1.73 17.57 -20.25
C GLY A 389 -2.56 17.68 -18.97
N VAL A 390 -3.47 18.65 -18.91
CA VAL A 390 -4.36 18.90 -17.78
C VAL A 390 -5.80 18.99 -18.24
N ASP A 391 -6.69 18.50 -17.39
CA ASP A 391 -8.11 18.39 -17.67
C ASP A 391 -8.94 19.52 -17.03
N THR A 392 -10.21 19.62 -17.44
CA THR A 392 -11.31 20.46 -16.91
C THR A 392 -11.23 21.97 -17.17
N GLY A 393 -10.29 22.40 -18.01
CA GLY A 393 -10.19 23.77 -18.51
C GLY A 393 -9.15 24.61 -17.75
N ILE A 394 -9.00 25.87 -18.14
CA ILE A 394 -8.07 26.79 -17.49
C ILE A 394 -8.56 28.23 -17.44
N TRP A 395 -8.15 28.97 -16.41
CA TRP A 395 -8.25 30.43 -16.36
C TRP A 395 -6.91 31.07 -16.76
N PRO A 396 -6.72 31.42 -18.06
CA PRO A 396 -5.40 31.74 -18.59
C PRO A 396 -4.81 33.04 -18.02
N GLU A 397 -5.63 33.98 -17.54
CA GLU A 397 -5.19 35.25 -16.97
C GLU A 397 -4.61 35.12 -15.56
N SER A 398 -4.65 33.92 -14.96
CA SER A 398 -4.04 33.71 -13.64
C SER A 398 -2.54 33.98 -13.69
N GLN A 399 -2.03 34.70 -12.67
CA GLN A 399 -0.60 34.99 -12.54
C GLN A 399 0.28 33.72 -12.51
N SER A 400 -0.30 32.56 -12.14
CA SER A 400 0.36 31.26 -12.18
C SER A 400 0.78 30.83 -13.59
N PHE A 401 0.19 31.39 -14.65
CA PHE A 401 0.39 30.96 -16.04
C PHE A 401 1.03 32.00 -16.95
N ASP A 402 1.58 33.05 -16.36
CA ASP A 402 2.38 34.04 -17.08
C ASP A 402 3.71 33.44 -17.59
N ASP A 403 4.13 33.87 -18.78
CA ASP A 403 5.17 33.23 -19.57
C ASP A 403 6.40 34.11 -19.85
N ASN A 404 6.57 35.21 -19.11
CA ASN A 404 7.62 36.21 -19.35
C ASN A 404 9.06 35.65 -19.35
N SER A 405 9.31 34.50 -18.73
CA SER A 405 10.62 33.84 -18.65
C SER A 405 10.77 32.59 -19.53
N TYR A 406 9.88 32.39 -20.49
CA TYR A 406 9.86 31.20 -21.34
C TYR A 406 10.51 31.42 -22.70
N GLY A 407 11.31 30.42 -23.11
CA GLY A 407 11.75 30.25 -24.49
C GLY A 407 10.60 29.88 -25.44
N PRO A 408 10.89 29.73 -26.75
CA PRO A 408 9.89 29.33 -27.74
C PRO A 408 9.22 28.00 -27.37
N VAL A 409 8.02 27.77 -27.91
CA VAL A 409 7.31 26.49 -27.74
C VAL A 409 8.12 25.37 -28.41
N PRO A 410 8.27 24.18 -27.77
CA PRO A 410 9.02 23.08 -28.36
C PRO A 410 8.52 22.70 -29.76
N ALA A 411 9.42 22.55 -30.74
CA ALA A 411 9.06 22.26 -32.13
C ALA A 411 8.31 20.93 -32.33
N ARG A 412 8.41 20.01 -31.36
CA ARG A 412 7.68 18.73 -31.35
C ARG A 412 6.19 18.88 -31.03
N TRP A 413 5.77 20.01 -30.47
CA TRP A 413 4.37 20.28 -30.12
C TRP A 413 3.50 20.43 -31.36
N LYS A 414 2.39 19.69 -31.43
CA LYS A 414 1.46 19.70 -32.57
C LYS A 414 0.06 20.20 -32.22
N GLY A 415 -0.18 20.52 -30.95
CA GLY A 415 -1.49 20.97 -30.50
C GLY A 415 -1.84 22.39 -30.93
N LYS A 416 -3.12 22.72 -30.78
CA LYS A 416 -3.71 24.01 -31.20
C LYS A 416 -4.31 24.77 -30.03
N CYS A 417 -4.49 26.07 -30.22
CA CYS A 417 -5.27 26.92 -29.31
C CYS A 417 -6.68 27.11 -29.88
N GLN A 418 -7.63 26.32 -29.40
CA GLN A 418 -9.03 26.39 -29.84
C GLN A 418 -9.74 27.57 -29.18
N THR A 419 -10.31 28.46 -29.99
CA THR A 419 -11.09 29.60 -29.51
C THR A 419 -12.51 29.20 -29.12
N GLY A 420 -13.17 30.05 -28.32
CA GLY A 420 -14.57 29.90 -27.95
C GLY A 420 -15.05 31.07 -27.08
N VAL A 421 -16.17 30.88 -26.39
CA VAL A 421 -16.74 31.90 -25.50
C VAL A 421 -15.72 32.33 -24.45
N ALA A 422 -15.44 33.63 -24.38
CA ALA A 422 -14.45 34.24 -23.47
C ALA A 422 -13.03 33.62 -23.55
N PHE A 423 -12.66 32.97 -24.66
CA PHE A 423 -11.32 32.40 -24.86
C PHE A 423 -10.89 32.61 -26.31
N ASN A 424 -9.97 33.54 -26.52
CA ASN A 424 -9.42 33.88 -27.83
C ASN A 424 -8.01 33.28 -28.01
N THR A 425 -7.34 33.59 -29.12
CA THR A 425 -5.99 33.09 -29.40
C THR A 425 -4.94 33.52 -28.37
N THR A 426 -5.16 34.64 -27.65
CA THR A 426 -4.29 35.09 -26.55
C THR A 426 -4.49 34.30 -25.26
N GLY A 427 -5.47 33.39 -25.21
CA GLY A 427 -5.64 32.45 -24.10
C GLY A 427 -4.54 31.38 -24.03
N CYS A 428 -3.80 31.17 -25.12
CA CYS A 428 -2.56 30.39 -25.12
C CYS A 428 -1.35 31.31 -25.22
N ASN A 429 -0.26 30.90 -24.61
CA ASN A 429 1.01 31.61 -24.56
C ASN A 429 2.16 30.59 -24.52
N ARG A 430 3.38 30.98 -24.14
CA ARG A 430 4.50 30.03 -24.04
C ARG A 430 4.38 29.11 -22.82
N LYS A 431 3.50 29.39 -21.86
CA LYS A 431 3.20 28.50 -20.74
C LYS A 431 2.07 27.53 -21.07
N ILE A 432 0.90 28.05 -21.45
CA ILE A 432 -0.27 27.32 -21.94
C ILE A 432 -0.12 27.21 -23.45
N ILE A 433 0.51 26.14 -23.93
CA ILE A 433 0.91 26.01 -25.33
C ILE A 433 -0.20 25.48 -26.23
N GLY A 434 -1.25 24.91 -25.64
CA GLY A 434 -2.49 24.60 -26.35
C GLY A 434 -3.66 24.39 -25.40
N ALA A 435 -4.85 24.54 -25.95
CA ALA A 435 -6.10 24.49 -25.22
C ALA A 435 -7.21 24.01 -26.14
N ARG A 436 -7.91 22.95 -25.76
CA ARG A 436 -9.01 22.31 -26.49
C ARG A 436 -10.19 22.05 -25.55
N TRP A 437 -11.37 21.84 -26.11
CA TRP A 437 -12.59 21.54 -25.34
C TRP A 437 -13.49 20.52 -26.05
N TYR A 438 -14.16 19.69 -25.26
CA TYR A 438 -14.94 18.54 -25.73
C TYR A 438 -16.26 18.47 -24.99
N SER A 439 -17.39 18.71 -25.67
CA SER A 439 -18.74 18.70 -25.05
C SER A 439 -19.59 17.51 -25.47
N SER A 440 -19.07 16.60 -26.30
CA SER A 440 -19.83 15.48 -26.84
C SER A 440 -20.27 14.52 -25.72
N GLY A 441 -21.55 14.14 -25.71
CA GLY A 441 -22.11 13.21 -24.71
C GLY A 441 -22.29 13.80 -23.30
N VAL A 442 -22.13 15.12 -23.14
CA VAL A 442 -22.41 15.83 -21.88
C VAL A 442 -23.85 16.34 -21.90
N PRO A 443 -24.65 16.15 -20.84
CA PRO A 443 -26.04 16.63 -20.80
C PRO A 443 -26.15 18.16 -20.93
N ASP A 444 -27.18 18.64 -21.64
CA ASP A 444 -27.41 20.07 -21.88
C ASP A 444 -27.51 20.88 -20.57
N GLU A 445 -28.05 20.29 -19.50
CA GLU A 445 -28.12 20.93 -18.19
C GLU A 445 -26.73 21.22 -17.60
N SER A 446 -25.74 20.38 -17.87
CA SER A 446 -24.36 20.57 -17.41
C SER A 446 -23.60 21.60 -18.25
N LEU A 447 -24.02 21.81 -19.50
CA LEU A 447 -23.45 22.82 -20.40
C LEU A 447 -24.05 24.21 -20.17
N LYS A 448 -25.28 24.28 -19.64
CA LYS A 448 -26.02 25.53 -19.44
C LYS A 448 -25.29 26.46 -18.46
N GLY A 449 -24.89 27.64 -18.97
CA GLY A 449 -24.19 28.66 -18.19
C GLY A 449 -22.68 28.50 -18.12
N ASP A 450 -22.11 27.49 -18.78
CA ASP A 450 -20.66 27.31 -18.95
C ASP A 450 -20.12 28.04 -20.20
N TYR A 451 -18.81 28.20 -20.25
CA TYR A 451 -18.08 28.70 -21.41
C TYR A 451 -17.87 27.56 -22.39
N MET A 452 -18.51 27.64 -23.57
CA MET A 452 -18.24 26.77 -24.73
C MET A 452 -16.86 27.11 -25.33
N SER A 453 -15.82 26.81 -24.55
CA SER A 453 -14.41 27.09 -24.78
C SER A 453 -13.55 26.34 -23.74
N PRO A 454 -12.21 26.37 -23.84
CA PRO A 454 -11.32 25.81 -22.83
C PRO A 454 -11.33 26.56 -21.48
N ARG A 455 -12.08 27.67 -21.36
CA ARG A 455 -12.12 28.46 -20.12
C ARG A 455 -12.74 27.66 -18.98
N ASP A 456 -12.08 27.70 -17.84
CA ASP A 456 -12.53 27.07 -16.61
C ASP A 456 -13.60 27.92 -15.89
N LEU A 457 -14.82 27.39 -15.79
CA LEU A 457 -15.87 27.95 -14.94
C LEU A 457 -15.79 27.40 -13.50
N ASN A 458 -15.39 26.14 -13.35
CA ASN A 458 -15.45 25.39 -12.11
C ASN A 458 -14.35 25.83 -11.12
N GLY A 459 -13.16 26.07 -11.63
CA GLY A 459 -11.95 26.37 -10.88
C GLY A 459 -11.02 25.18 -10.68
N HIS A 460 -11.54 23.95 -10.83
CA HIS A 460 -10.79 22.70 -10.59
C HIS A 460 -9.60 22.54 -11.56
N GLY A 461 -9.78 22.79 -12.85
CA GLY A 461 -8.72 22.67 -13.86
C GLY A 461 -7.60 23.67 -13.64
N THR A 462 -7.96 24.92 -13.34
CA THR A 462 -7.02 25.99 -12.95
C THR A 462 -6.22 25.61 -11.69
N HIS A 463 -6.89 25.01 -10.70
CA HIS A 463 -6.27 24.60 -9.43
C HIS A 463 -5.26 23.47 -9.63
N THR A 464 -5.65 22.44 -10.40
CA THR A 464 -4.77 21.31 -10.72
C THR A 464 -3.60 21.75 -11.61
N ALA A 465 -3.84 22.54 -12.66
CA ALA A 465 -2.80 23.04 -13.56
C ALA A 465 -1.75 23.89 -12.83
N SER A 466 -2.18 24.77 -11.92
CA SER A 466 -1.27 25.59 -11.12
C SER A 466 -0.53 24.78 -10.05
N THR A 467 -1.11 23.69 -9.55
CA THR A 467 -0.42 22.73 -8.68
C THR A 467 0.69 21.98 -9.43
N ILE A 468 0.48 21.62 -10.70
CA ILE A 468 1.50 20.95 -11.52
C ILE A 468 2.62 21.92 -11.87
N ALA A 469 2.25 23.03 -12.53
CA ALA A 469 3.19 23.86 -13.25
C ALA A 469 3.00 25.36 -12.99
N GLY A 470 2.29 25.79 -11.96
CA GLY A 470 2.20 27.22 -11.64
C GLY A 470 3.58 27.84 -11.48
N LYS A 471 3.81 29.01 -12.08
CA LYS A 471 5.03 29.79 -11.81
C LYS A 471 5.04 30.26 -10.35
N GLN A 472 6.18 30.78 -9.88
CA GLN A 472 6.24 31.42 -8.57
C GLN A 472 5.38 32.69 -8.53
N VAL A 473 4.42 32.72 -7.62
CA VAL A 473 3.58 33.89 -7.33
C VAL A 473 3.74 34.27 -5.87
N TRP A 474 4.35 35.42 -5.65
CA TRP A 474 4.65 35.97 -4.33
C TRP A 474 3.39 36.49 -3.65
N ASN A 475 3.38 36.46 -2.31
CA ASN A 475 2.28 36.95 -1.48
C ASN A 475 0.93 36.27 -1.76
N ALA A 476 0.96 35.04 -2.26
CA ALA A 476 -0.24 34.24 -2.45
C ALA A 476 -0.79 33.82 -1.09
N SER A 477 -2.10 34.01 -0.88
CA SER A 477 -2.82 33.55 0.31
C SER A 477 -4.26 33.25 -0.07
N HIS A 478 -4.93 32.40 0.72
CA HIS A 478 -6.31 32.01 0.49
C HIS A 478 -7.22 33.25 0.43
N HIS A 479 -7.84 33.52 -0.73
CA HIS A 479 -8.64 34.74 -0.99
C HIS A 479 -8.00 36.06 -0.54
N ARG A 480 -6.66 36.19 -0.66
CA ARG A 480 -5.92 37.39 -0.21
C ARG A 480 -6.12 37.72 1.28
N SER A 481 -6.44 36.72 2.09
CA SER A 481 -6.77 36.88 3.51
C SER A 481 -5.57 36.81 4.46
N GLY A 482 -4.40 36.45 3.96
CA GLY A 482 -3.22 36.16 4.78
C GLY A 482 -3.16 34.73 5.33
N LEU A 483 -4.22 33.91 5.21
CA LEU A 483 -4.15 32.48 5.53
C LEU A 483 -3.26 31.74 4.53
N ALA A 484 -2.31 30.96 5.06
CA ALA A 484 -1.25 30.28 4.31
C ALA A 484 -0.48 31.20 3.36
N ALA A 485 -0.25 32.46 3.76
CA ALA A 485 0.56 33.40 3.00
C ALA A 485 1.95 32.82 2.70
N GLY A 486 2.38 32.93 1.44
CA GLY A 486 3.68 32.46 0.97
C GLY A 486 3.84 32.61 -0.53
N VAL A 487 4.71 31.80 -1.12
CA VAL A 487 4.96 31.76 -2.57
C VAL A 487 4.21 30.59 -3.19
N ALA A 488 3.12 30.84 -3.91
CA ALA A 488 2.46 29.76 -4.65
C ALA A 488 3.34 29.32 -5.82
N ARG A 489 3.50 28.01 -6.02
CA ARG A 489 4.16 27.43 -7.20
C ARG A 489 3.66 26.02 -7.47
N GLY A 490 3.82 25.57 -8.71
CA GLY A 490 3.71 24.17 -9.08
C GLY A 490 4.98 23.37 -8.79
N GLY A 491 4.88 22.05 -8.89
CA GLY A 491 6.02 21.13 -8.68
C GLY A 491 7.06 21.21 -9.78
N ALA A 492 6.61 21.40 -11.03
CA ALA A 492 7.42 21.63 -12.21
C ALA A 492 7.12 23.03 -12.82
N PRO A 493 7.60 24.13 -12.19
CA PRO A 493 7.21 25.48 -12.55
C PRO A 493 7.50 25.89 -14.00
N ARG A 494 8.46 25.22 -14.68
CA ARG A 494 8.87 25.50 -16.07
C ARG A 494 8.31 24.52 -17.11
N ALA A 495 7.52 23.52 -16.70
CA ALA A 495 6.83 22.64 -17.63
C ALA A 495 5.78 23.40 -18.46
N ARG A 496 5.53 22.97 -19.69
CA ARG A 496 4.49 23.53 -20.57
C ARG A 496 3.15 22.86 -20.25
N LEU A 497 2.05 23.60 -20.38
CA LEU A 497 0.70 23.12 -20.12
C LEU A 497 -0.07 22.98 -21.44
N ALA A 498 -0.73 21.83 -21.60
CA ALA A 498 -1.71 21.59 -22.65
C ALA A 498 -3.06 21.28 -22.00
N VAL A 499 -4.09 22.06 -22.32
CA VAL A 499 -5.39 21.98 -21.63
C VAL A 499 -6.40 21.25 -22.50
N TYR A 500 -7.06 20.26 -21.94
CA TYR A 500 -8.09 19.47 -22.61
C TYR A 500 -9.35 19.48 -21.74
N LYS A 501 -10.25 20.45 -21.95
CA LYS A 501 -11.48 20.57 -21.15
C LYS A 501 -12.49 19.48 -21.57
N ALA A 502 -12.60 18.41 -20.80
CA ALA A 502 -13.61 17.35 -21.02
C ALA A 502 -14.77 17.40 -20.01
N CYS A 503 -14.71 18.27 -19.00
CA CYS A 503 -15.68 18.38 -17.92
C CYS A 503 -16.34 19.75 -17.87
N TRP A 504 -17.62 19.76 -17.46
CA TRP A 504 -18.52 20.89 -17.63
C TRP A 504 -19.38 21.14 -16.40
N GLY A 505 -19.79 22.39 -16.24
CA GLY A 505 -20.67 22.87 -15.20
C GLY A 505 -20.00 22.95 -13.83
N THR A 506 -20.75 23.46 -12.86
CA THR A 506 -20.28 23.59 -11.47
C THR A 506 -20.13 22.24 -10.77
N ALA A 507 -20.82 21.20 -11.25
CA ALA A 507 -20.67 19.83 -10.78
C ALA A 507 -19.42 19.13 -11.35
N GLY A 508 -18.82 19.65 -12.42
CA GLY A 508 -17.66 19.03 -13.09
C GLY A 508 -18.03 17.72 -13.80
N THR A 509 -19.19 17.68 -14.47
CA THR A 509 -19.66 16.48 -15.18
C THR A 509 -18.79 16.22 -16.42
N CYS A 510 -18.26 15.01 -16.54
CA CYS A 510 -17.43 14.58 -17.66
C CYS A 510 -18.09 13.36 -18.33
N SER A 511 -18.15 13.35 -19.67
CA SER A 511 -18.57 12.15 -20.41
C SER A 511 -17.33 11.31 -20.76
N ALA A 512 -17.45 9.97 -20.72
CA ALA A 512 -16.36 9.09 -21.13
C ALA A 512 -15.91 9.34 -22.58
N ALA A 513 -16.85 9.70 -23.46
CA ALA A 513 -16.56 10.04 -24.86
C ALA A 513 -15.72 11.32 -24.99
N ALA A 514 -16.05 12.37 -24.23
CA ALA A 514 -15.27 13.61 -24.22
C ALA A 514 -13.86 13.39 -23.68
N VAL A 515 -13.73 12.61 -22.60
CA VAL A 515 -12.41 12.27 -22.03
C VAL A 515 -11.59 11.43 -23.00
N LEU A 516 -12.20 10.43 -23.66
CA LEU A 516 -11.49 9.61 -24.65
C LEU A 516 -10.98 10.43 -25.84
N ALA A 517 -11.79 11.35 -26.36
CA ALA A 517 -11.39 12.26 -27.43
C ALA A 517 -10.26 13.19 -26.99
N ALA A 518 -10.30 13.69 -25.75
CA ALA A 518 -9.23 14.47 -25.15
C ALA A 518 -7.91 13.68 -25.04
N VAL A 519 -7.98 12.42 -24.60
CA VAL A 519 -6.81 11.54 -24.50
C VAL A 519 -6.19 11.28 -25.88
N ASP A 520 -7.01 11.04 -26.90
CA ASP A 520 -6.53 10.80 -28.27
C ASP A 520 -5.82 12.03 -28.87
N ASP A 521 -6.42 13.22 -28.73
CA ASP A 521 -5.76 14.47 -29.12
C ASP A 521 -4.47 14.72 -28.33
N ALA A 522 -4.43 14.39 -27.03
CA ALA A 522 -3.23 14.55 -26.21
C ALA A 522 -2.06 13.67 -26.69
N ILE A 523 -2.35 12.44 -27.13
CA ILE A 523 -1.34 11.54 -27.73
C ILE A 523 -0.80 12.16 -29.03
N ASN A 524 -1.69 12.61 -29.91
CA ASN A 524 -1.32 13.17 -31.21
C ASN A 524 -0.60 14.52 -31.11
N ASP A 525 -0.92 15.31 -30.09
CA ASP A 525 -0.31 16.61 -29.83
C ASP A 525 1.11 16.49 -29.24
N GLY A 526 1.47 15.32 -28.70
CA GLY A 526 2.81 15.01 -28.17
C GLY A 526 3.01 15.31 -26.68
N VAL A 527 1.98 15.07 -25.87
CA VAL A 527 2.04 15.25 -24.40
C VAL A 527 2.95 14.18 -23.75
N ASP A 528 3.76 14.58 -22.76
CA ASP A 528 4.67 13.67 -22.04
C ASP A 528 4.02 13.03 -20.80
N VAL A 529 3.24 13.82 -20.06
CA VAL A 529 2.55 13.41 -18.83
C VAL A 529 1.11 13.89 -18.90
N LEU A 530 0.15 12.98 -18.69
CA LEU A 530 -1.27 13.30 -18.66
C LEU A 530 -1.80 13.20 -17.22
N SER A 531 -2.29 14.33 -16.70
CA SER A 531 -2.81 14.44 -15.33
C SER A 531 -4.34 14.46 -15.35
N LEU A 532 -4.95 13.37 -14.91
CA LEU A 532 -6.40 13.16 -14.94
C LEU A 532 -6.97 13.15 -13.53
N SER A 533 -7.45 14.30 -13.07
CA SER A 533 -8.03 14.48 -11.74
C SER A 533 -9.52 14.15 -11.69
N LEU A 534 -9.93 13.09 -12.40
CA LEU A 534 -11.32 12.65 -12.59
C LEU A 534 -11.62 11.31 -11.94
N GLY A 535 -12.88 11.08 -11.58
CA GLY A 535 -13.44 9.76 -11.26
C GLY A 535 -14.36 9.33 -12.40
N ILE A 536 -13.99 8.27 -13.12
CA ILE A 536 -14.65 7.84 -14.37
C ILE A 536 -14.91 6.33 -14.40
N GLY A 537 -14.65 5.62 -13.31
CA GLY A 537 -14.80 4.16 -13.23
C GLY A 537 -13.53 3.39 -13.62
N SER A 538 -13.71 2.15 -14.07
CA SER A 538 -12.63 1.14 -14.10
C SER A 538 -11.90 0.94 -15.42
N ASP A 539 -12.32 1.56 -16.54
CA ASP A 539 -11.58 1.43 -17.81
C ASP A 539 -11.75 2.62 -18.76
N ILE A 540 -10.64 3.27 -19.12
CA ILE A 540 -10.54 3.99 -20.41
C ILE A 540 -9.53 3.24 -21.28
N PRO A 541 -9.95 2.52 -22.33
CA PRO A 541 -9.04 1.88 -23.28
C PRO A 541 -7.99 2.84 -23.87
N GLY A 542 -8.35 4.11 -24.05
CA GLY A 542 -7.44 5.14 -24.55
C GLY A 542 -6.20 5.37 -23.67
N THR A 543 -6.26 5.08 -22.38
CA THR A 543 -5.10 5.24 -21.48
C THR A 543 -4.01 4.19 -21.73
N LEU A 544 -4.37 3.02 -22.26
CA LEU A 544 -3.39 2.03 -22.69
C LEU A 544 -2.60 2.53 -23.90
N HIS A 545 -3.28 3.14 -24.89
CA HIS A 545 -2.63 3.75 -26.05
C HIS A 545 -1.73 4.93 -25.65
N ALA A 546 -2.15 5.72 -24.68
CA ALA A 546 -1.32 6.77 -24.09
C ALA A 546 -0.01 6.21 -23.53
N VAL A 547 -0.10 5.21 -22.66
CA VAL A 547 1.08 4.59 -22.04
C VAL A 547 1.95 3.88 -23.09
N ALA A 548 1.35 3.19 -24.06
CA ALA A 548 2.06 2.54 -25.16
C ALA A 548 2.82 3.54 -26.04
N SER A 549 2.32 4.78 -26.16
CA SER A 549 2.99 5.87 -26.88
C SER A 549 4.10 6.55 -26.06
N GLY A 550 4.38 6.07 -24.84
CA GLY A 550 5.41 6.62 -23.96
C GLY A 550 4.95 7.74 -23.03
N MET A 551 3.64 8.06 -23.01
CA MET A 551 3.06 9.07 -22.14
C MET A 551 2.77 8.52 -20.74
N THR A 552 3.22 9.21 -19.68
CA THR A 552 2.90 8.80 -18.30
C THR A 552 1.52 9.32 -17.91
N VAL A 553 0.61 8.42 -17.51
CA VAL A 553 -0.75 8.79 -17.11
C VAL A 553 -0.91 8.68 -15.59
N VAL A 554 -1.38 9.76 -14.97
CA VAL A 554 -1.60 9.88 -13.53
C VAL A 554 -3.06 10.17 -13.25
N PHE A 555 -3.69 9.36 -12.41
CA PHE A 555 -5.08 9.45 -12.01
C PHE A 555 -5.25 9.75 -10.52
N ALA A 556 -6.28 10.51 -10.21
CA ALA A 556 -6.82 10.57 -8.85
C ALA A 556 -7.44 9.21 -8.44
N GLY A 557 -7.23 8.76 -7.20
CA GLY A 557 -7.73 7.47 -6.71
C GLY A 557 -9.21 7.45 -6.28
N GLY A 558 -9.86 8.61 -6.18
CA GLY A 558 -11.26 8.75 -5.74
C GLY A 558 -11.41 9.31 -4.33
N ASN A 559 -12.57 9.89 -4.04
CA ASN A 559 -12.90 10.57 -2.78
C ASN A 559 -14.02 9.85 -1.98
N ALA A 560 -14.24 8.56 -2.23
CA ALA A 560 -15.32 7.75 -1.64
C ALA A 560 -14.87 6.90 -0.44
N GLY A 561 -13.66 7.12 0.08
CA GLY A 561 -13.18 6.47 1.30
C GLY A 561 -13.88 7.00 2.56
N PRO A 562 -13.70 6.35 3.72
CA PRO A 562 -12.62 5.40 4.03
C PRO A 562 -12.95 3.91 3.84
N ALA A 563 -14.15 3.55 3.38
CA ALA A 563 -14.51 2.14 3.20
C ALA A 563 -13.54 1.44 2.21
N PRO A 564 -13.24 0.14 2.41
CA PRO A 564 -12.44 -0.64 1.48
C PRO A 564 -13.14 -0.72 0.12
N GLN A 565 -12.38 -1.02 -0.94
CA GLN A 565 -12.90 -1.20 -2.31
C GLN A 565 -13.65 0.01 -2.89
N THR A 566 -13.19 1.20 -2.54
CA THR A 566 -13.73 2.48 -3.04
C THR A 566 -12.81 3.15 -4.06
N VAL A 567 -11.64 2.56 -4.33
CA VAL A 567 -10.64 3.09 -5.26
C VAL A 567 -11.08 2.95 -6.72
N GLU A 568 -10.91 4.03 -7.47
CA GLU A 568 -11.22 4.15 -8.90
C GLU A 568 -9.93 4.28 -9.72
N ASN A 569 -10.06 4.27 -11.06
CA ASN A 569 -8.93 4.44 -11.99
C ASN A 569 -7.80 3.43 -11.74
N VAL A 570 -8.18 2.16 -11.64
CA VAL A 570 -7.39 1.07 -11.06
C VAL A 570 -6.56 0.28 -12.07
N VAL A 571 -6.56 0.68 -13.35
CA VAL A 571 -5.84 -0.05 -14.40
C VAL A 571 -4.33 -0.15 -14.10
N PRO A 572 -3.64 -1.25 -14.47
CA PRO A 572 -2.27 -1.51 -14.02
C PRO A 572 -1.21 -0.53 -14.54
N TRP A 573 -1.40 -0.05 -15.78
CA TRP A 573 -0.43 0.76 -16.52
C TRP A 573 -0.40 2.25 -16.12
N VAL A 574 -1.36 2.73 -15.31
CA VAL A 574 -1.42 4.12 -14.84
C VAL A 574 -0.96 4.25 -13.38
N ILE A 575 -0.67 5.48 -12.95
CA ILE A 575 -0.36 5.80 -11.55
C ILE A 575 -1.64 6.33 -10.88
N THR A 576 -2.17 5.63 -9.88
CA THR A 576 -3.37 6.00 -9.12
C THR A 576 -2.97 6.58 -7.78
N VAL A 577 -3.44 7.80 -7.47
CA VAL A 577 -2.92 8.62 -6.38
C VAL A 577 -3.92 8.78 -5.23
N ALA A 578 -3.52 8.41 -4.02
CA ALA A 578 -4.23 8.70 -2.77
C ALA A 578 -3.91 10.11 -2.24
N ALA A 579 -4.79 10.65 -1.39
CA ALA A 579 -4.60 11.97 -0.78
C ALA A 579 -4.08 11.88 0.66
N THR A 580 -3.07 12.69 1.00
CA THR A 580 -2.58 12.89 2.37
C THR A 580 -2.76 14.31 2.86
N THR A 581 -2.77 14.46 4.18
CA THR A 581 -2.50 15.74 4.84
C THR A 581 -1.03 16.16 4.68
N ILE A 582 -0.80 17.45 4.87
CA ILE A 582 0.52 18.05 5.06
C ILE A 582 0.63 18.57 6.49
N ASP A 583 1.83 18.98 6.90
CA ASP A 583 2.13 19.53 8.22
C ASP A 583 1.68 20.99 8.41
N ARG A 584 0.54 21.36 7.80
CA ARG A 584 -0.13 22.65 7.96
C ARG A 584 -1.52 22.43 8.54
N SER A 585 -1.88 23.23 9.53
CA SER A 585 -3.24 23.27 10.09
C SER A 585 -3.74 24.71 10.26
N PHE A 586 -5.04 24.84 10.49
CA PHE A 586 -5.71 26.13 10.68
C PHE A 586 -6.40 26.21 12.05
N PRO A 587 -5.63 26.18 13.16
CA PRO A 587 -6.22 26.19 14.48
C PRO A 587 -7.02 27.48 14.70
N THR A 588 -8.14 27.32 15.38
CA THR A 588 -9.03 28.42 15.74
C THR A 588 -9.51 28.20 17.16
N VAL A 589 -9.37 29.24 17.99
CA VAL A 589 -9.75 29.17 19.41
C VAL A 589 -11.22 29.52 19.55
N VAL A 590 -11.96 28.69 20.28
CA VAL A 590 -13.26 29.05 20.86
C VAL A 590 -13.07 29.39 22.33
N SER A 591 -13.49 30.59 22.73
CA SER A 591 -13.48 31.05 24.12
C SER A 591 -14.87 30.95 24.70
N LEU A 592 -15.01 30.27 25.84
CA LEU A 592 -16.28 30.09 26.55
C LEU A 592 -16.40 31.10 27.69
N GLY A 593 -17.63 31.39 28.15
CA GLY A 593 -17.88 32.35 29.24
C GLY A 593 -17.28 31.95 30.59
N ASN A 594 -16.97 30.66 30.79
CA ASN A 594 -16.24 30.15 31.98
C ASN A 594 -14.71 30.40 31.90
N LYS A 595 -14.23 31.18 30.92
CA LYS A 595 -12.80 31.46 30.62
C LYS A 595 -12.02 30.30 30.01
N GLU A 596 -12.65 29.16 29.80
CA GLU A 596 -12.04 28.03 29.10
C GLU A 596 -11.80 28.38 27.63
N LYS A 597 -10.65 27.95 27.11
CA LYS A 597 -10.26 28.13 25.72
C LYS A 597 -10.00 26.76 25.11
N LEU A 598 -10.73 26.47 24.05
CA LEU A 598 -10.65 25.21 23.33
C LEU A 598 -10.21 25.48 21.89
N VAL A 599 -9.60 24.50 21.25
CA VAL A 599 -9.03 24.66 19.90
C VAL A 599 -9.76 23.71 18.94
N GLY A 600 -10.35 24.30 17.91
CA GLY A 600 -10.86 23.58 16.74
C GLY A 600 -10.12 24.02 15.48
N GLN A 601 -10.73 23.79 14.32
CA GLN A 601 -10.21 24.23 13.02
C GLN A 601 -11.26 25.05 12.26
N SER A 602 -10.80 26.09 11.57
CA SER A 602 -11.65 26.97 10.75
C SER A 602 -10.85 27.58 9.60
N LEU A 603 -11.54 28.06 8.57
CA LEU A 603 -11.03 29.00 7.58
C LEU A 603 -11.55 30.43 7.82
N ASN A 604 -11.99 30.77 9.04
CA ASN A 604 -12.53 32.10 9.33
C ASN A 604 -11.42 33.16 9.31
N PHE A 605 -11.36 33.93 8.24
CA PHE A 605 -10.36 34.96 8.01
C PHE A 605 -10.89 36.41 8.04
N ASN A 606 -12.21 36.60 8.11
CA ASN A 606 -12.82 37.93 8.08
C ASN A 606 -12.59 38.67 9.41
N ALA A 607 -11.44 39.35 9.51
CA ALA A 607 -11.09 40.24 10.63
C ALA A 607 -11.73 41.63 10.55
N THR A 608 -12.50 41.97 9.50
CA THR A 608 -12.95 43.35 9.24
C THR A 608 -14.45 43.63 9.43
N LYS A 609 -15.20 42.75 10.10
CA LYS A 609 -16.49 43.14 10.68
C LYS A 609 -16.48 42.86 12.19
N ASN A 610 -16.41 43.93 12.97
CA ASN A 610 -16.63 44.02 14.41
C ASN A 610 -17.70 43.05 14.94
N ASN A 611 -17.33 41.81 15.24
CA ASN A 611 -18.03 40.99 16.22
C ASN A 611 -17.03 40.05 16.91
N SER A 612 -16.04 40.67 17.54
CA SER A 612 -15.21 40.08 18.60
C SER A 612 -16.02 39.85 19.90
N ASN A 613 -17.33 39.70 19.80
CA ASN A 613 -18.27 39.69 20.91
C ASN A 613 -18.69 38.27 21.23
N TYR A 614 -18.95 38.02 22.51
CA TYR A 614 -19.55 36.77 22.94
C TYR A 614 -20.99 36.70 22.43
N HIS A 615 -21.35 35.57 21.83
CA HIS A 615 -22.72 35.26 21.45
C HIS A 615 -23.25 34.17 22.37
N MET A 616 -24.56 34.17 22.62
CA MET A 616 -25.22 33.06 23.30
C MET A 616 -24.94 31.77 22.55
N LEU A 617 -24.63 30.71 23.28
CA LEU A 617 -24.37 29.37 22.75
C LEU A 617 -25.58 28.48 23.01
N VAL A 618 -26.01 27.71 22.02
CA VAL A 618 -27.12 26.75 22.17
C VAL A 618 -26.74 25.40 21.57
N PHE A 619 -27.35 24.34 22.09
CA PHE A 619 -27.23 23.00 21.55
C PHE A 619 -28.31 22.76 20.49
N GLY A 620 -27.91 22.40 19.28
CA GLY A 620 -28.80 22.18 18.14
C GLY A 620 -28.93 20.72 17.70
N SER A 621 -28.44 19.75 18.49
CA SER A 621 -28.40 18.33 18.12
C SER A 621 -27.71 18.12 16.75
N SER A 622 -28.36 17.51 15.76
CA SER A 622 -27.85 17.34 14.38
C SER A 622 -27.97 18.59 13.50
N CYS A 623 -28.72 19.61 13.95
CA CYS A 623 -29.01 20.82 13.19
C CYS A 623 -29.68 20.56 11.83
N ASP A 624 -30.44 19.47 11.74
CA ASP A 624 -31.42 19.23 10.68
C ASP A 624 -32.72 20.01 10.96
N GLU A 625 -33.61 20.02 9.96
CA GLU A 625 -34.87 20.78 10.02
C GLU A 625 -35.73 20.40 11.23
N GLU A 626 -35.77 19.10 11.58
CA GLU A 626 -36.52 18.58 12.73
C GLU A 626 -35.92 19.04 14.07
N SER A 627 -34.60 18.93 14.24
CA SER A 627 -33.91 19.35 15.46
C SER A 627 -34.01 20.86 15.68
N LEU A 628 -33.95 21.65 14.59
CA LEU A 628 -34.01 23.10 14.67
C LEU A 628 -35.42 23.64 14.92
N ALA A 629 -36.48 22.88 14.64
CA ALA A 629 -37.86 23.29 14.89
C ALA A 629 -38.13 23.59 16.38
N THR A 630 -37.36 22.98 17.29
CA THR A 630 -37.54 23.13 18.75
C THR A 630 -36.53 24.06 19.42
N VAL A 631 -35.56 24.59 18.67
CA VAL A 631 -34.43 25.37 19.21
C VAL A 631 -34.40 26.78 18.60
N ASN A 632 -34.50 27.82 19.44
CA ASN A 632 -34.31 29.19 19.00
C ASN A 632 -32.82 29.50 18.76
N VAL A 633 -32.41 29.52 17.49
CA VAL A 633 -31.03 29.79 17.05
C VAL A 633 -30.75 31.25 16.67
N THR A 634 -31.78 32.10 16.60
CA THR A 634 -31.67 33.49 16.14
C THR A 634 -30.67 34.30 16.96
N GLY A 635 -29.61 34.81 16.31
CA GLY A 635 -28.59 35.63 16.95
C GLY A 635 -27.51 34.85 17.73
N LYS A 636 -27.53 33.51 17.70
CA LYS A 636 -26.71 32.64 18.57
C LYS A 636 -25.65 31.85 17.81
N ILE A 637 -24.67 31.32 18.53
CA ILE A 637 -23.78 30.26 18.03
C ILE A 637 -24.41 28.92 18.38
N VAL A 638 -24.43 27.99 17.43
CA VAL A 638 -25.04 26.67 17.60
C VAL A 638 -23.95 25.60 17.65
N LEU A 639 -23.98 24.74 18.68
CA LEU A 639 -23.21 23.51 18.74
C LEU A 639 -24.05 22.39 18.11
N CYS A 640 -23.56 21.82 17.02
CA CYS A 640 -24.18 20.72 16.30
C CYS A 640 -23.26 19.50 16.31
N TYR A 641 -23.83 18.30 16.24
CA TYR A 641 -23.12 17.03 16.11
C TYR A 641 -23.46 16.40 14.77
N VAL A 642 -22.50 15.73 14.15
CA VAL A 642 -22.83 14.82 13.05
C VAL A 642 -23.78 13.71 13.54
N PRO A 643 -24.86 13.37 12.81
CA PRO A 643 -25.74 12.26 13.18
C PRO A 643 -24.94 10.96 13.36
N LEU A 644 -25.31 10.13 14.35
CA LEU A 644 -24.59 8.88 14.67
C LEU A 644 -24.52 7.91 13.47
N GLU A 645 -25.60 7.79 12.70
CA GLU A 645 -25.67 6.99 11.47
C GLU A 645 -24.75 7.54 10.36
N ALA A 646 -24.56 8.86 10.34
CA ALA A 646 -23.73 9.57 9.38
C ALA A 646 -22.27 9.70 9.84
N ALA A 647 -21.97 9.35 11.09
CA ALA A 647 -20.61 9.13 11.60
C ALA A 647 -20.10 7.71 11.28
N ALA A 648 -21.01 6.77 10.99
CA ALA A 648 -20.72 5.38 10.64
C ALA A 648 -20.61 5.14 9.12
N THR A 649 -21.08 6.07 8.29
CA THR A 649 -21.04 5.96 6.82
C THR A 649 -19.89 6.79 6.23
N SER A 650 -19.20 6.17 5.28
CA SER A 650 -17.83 6.43 4.86
C SER A 650 -17.72 7.37 3.66
N SER A 651 -18.32 8.55 3.70
CA SER A 651 -18.20 9.58 2.64
C SER A 651 -18.03 10.97 3.27
N PRO A 652 -17.35 11.94 2.61
CA PRO A 652 -17.35 13.33 3.08
C PRO A 652 -18.80 13.82 3.26
N ASN A 653 -19.20 13.92 4.52
CA ASN A 653 -20.60 13.98 4.90
C ASN A 653 -21.20 15.38 4.60
N PRO A 654 -22.27 15.49 3.77
CA PRO A 654 -22.93 16.76 3.47
C PRO A 654 -23.64 17.40 4.68
N ALA A 655 -23.72 16.69 5.82
CA ALA A 655 -24.37 17.17 7.04
C ALA A 655 -23.83 18.52 7.53
N PHE A 656 -22.53 18.80 7.37
CA PHE A 656 -21.98 20.10 7.77
C PHE A 656 -22.59 21.25 6.96
N GLY A 657 -22.61 21.12 5.63
CA GLY A 657 -23.18 22.12 4.73
C GLY A 657 -24.68 22.31 4.95
N THR A 658 -25.43 21.22 5.09
CA THR A 658 -26.86 21.25 5.38
C THR A 658 -27.15 21.92 6.73
N ALA A 659 -26.40 21.56 7.79
CA ALA A 659 -26.53 22.19 9.10
C ALA A 659 -26.24 23.70 9.04
N ALA A 660 -25.15 24.09 8.35
CA ALA A 660 -24.78 25.49 8.18
C ALA A 660 -25.89 26.30 7.49
N ILE A 661 -26.47 25.78 6.41
CA ILE A 661 -27.59 26.42 5.70
C ILE A 661 -28.84 26.49 6.59
N GLY A 662 -29.16 25.40 7.30
CA GLY A 662 -30.33 25.32 8.18
C GLY A 662 -30.30 26.37 9.28
N ILE A 663 -29.20 26.45 10.04
CA ILE A 663 -29.07 27.44 11.12
C ILE A 663 -28.97 28.87 10.58
N ALA A 664 -28.39 29.08 9.40
CA ALA A 664 -28.33 30.39 8.76
C ALA A 664 -29.73 30.90 8.38
N LYS A 665 -30.60 30.04 7.83
CA LYS A 665 -32.02 30.36 7.61
C LYS A 665 -32.75 30.72 8.90
N GLY A 666 -32.41 30.07 10.01
CA GLY A 666 -32.90 30.39 11.35
C GLY A 666 -32.30 31.66 11.98
N GLY A 667 -31.42 32.39 11.28
CA GLY A 667 -30.82 33.64 11.77
C GLY A 667 -29.68 33.44 12.77
N ALA A 668 -29.05 32.26 12.81
CA ALA A 668 -27.87 32.02 13.64
C ALA A 668 -26.69 32.92 13.25
N LYS A 669 -25.78 33.15 14.19
CA LYS A 669 -24.55 33.92 13.97
C LYS A 669 -23.34 33.04 13.69
N GLY A 670 -23.26 31.83 14.25
CA GLY A 670 -22.10 30.96 14.04
C GLY A 670 -22.38 29.49 14.31
N LEU A 671 -21.44 28.65 13.87
CA LEU A 671 -21.54 27.19 13.95
C LEU A 671 -20.30 26.59 14.62
N ILE A 672 -20.50 25.72 15.60
CA ILE A 672 -19.49 24.79 16.09
C ILE A 672 -20.00 23.39 15.74
N PHE A 673 -19.30 22.69 14.86
CA PHE A 673 -19.74 21.39 14.37
C PHE A 673 -18.80 20.29 14.86
N ALA A 674 -19.34 19.35 15.63
CA ALA A 674 -18.64 18.20 16.17
C ALA A 674 -18.60 17.08 15.12
N HIS A 675 -17.40 16.71 14.71
CA HIS A 675 -17.19 15.70 13.69
C HIS A 675 -15.88 14.93 13.93
N GLN A 676 -15.76 13.72 13.38
CA GLN A 676 -14.46 13.05 13.33
C GLN A 676 -13.49 13.87 12.48
N ARG A 677 -12.19 13.87 12.81
CA ARG A 677 -11.19 14.67 12.07
C ARG A 677 -11.00 14.13 10.65
N THR A 678 -11.81 14.57 9.70
CA THR A 678 -11.70 14.23 8.26
C THR A 678 -10.69 15.10 7.52
N ASN A 679 -10.22 16.18 8.15
CA ASN A 679 -9.29 17.18 7.61
C ASN A 679 -9.81 17.88 6.33
N VAL A 680 -11.10 17.82 6.01
CA VAL A 680 -11.70 18.52 4.86
C VAL A 680 -12.21 19.87 5.32
N PHE A 681 -11.74 20.97 4.74
CA PHE A 681 -12.14 22.32 5.13
C PHE A 681 -12.94 23.07 4.05
N ASP A 682 -13.26 22.42 2.93
CA ASP A 682 -13.82 23.07 1.75
C ASP A 682 -15.20 23.72 2.05
N ASP A 683 -16.05 23.08 2.86
CA ASP A 683 -17.35 23.63 3.25
C ASP A 683 -17.28 24.77 4.29
N LEU A 684 -16.17 24.88 5.03
CA LEU A 684 -16.00 25.96 6.01
C LEU A 684 -15.97 27.34 5.33
N GLU A 685 -15.46 27.41 4.09
CA GLU A 685 -15.43 28.66 3.34
C GLU A 685 -16.84 29.16 3.03
N ASN A 686 -17.72 28.28 2.53
CA ASN A 686 -19.12 28.63 2.26
C ASN A 686 -19.85 29.01 3.55
N CYS A 687 -19.61 28.25 4.62
CA CYS A 687 -20.19 28.52 5.93
C CYS A 687 -19.81 29.91 6.48
N ASN A 688 -18.53 30.30 6.36
CA ASN A 688 -18.04 31.60 6.81
C ASN A 688 -18.60 32.79 5.99
N LYS A 689 -19.12 32.56 4.77
CA LYS A 689 -19.80 33.59 3.98
C LYS A 689 -21.22 33.84 4.47
N ILE A 690 -21.90 32.81 4.99
CA ILE A 690 -23.31 32.88 5.41
C ILE A 690 -23.49 33.14 6.91
N LEU A 691 -22.49 32.83 7.75
CA LEU A 691 -22.55 33.00 9.21
C LEU A 691 -21.54 34.06 9.73
N PRO A 692 -22.00 35.21 10.27
CA PRO A 692 -21.13 36.34 10.63
C PRO A 692 -20.09 36.10 11.74
N ALA A 693 -20.37 35.23 12.72
CA ALA A 693 -19.45 34.85 13.79
C ALA A 693 -18.49 33.72 13.36
N GLY A 694 -18.68 33.17 12.15
CA GLY A 694 -17.88 32.11 11.56
C GLY A 694 -18.27 30.71 11.99
N CYS A 695 -17.59 29.74 11.38
CA CYS A 695 -17.82 28.32 11.55
C CYS A 695 -16.54 27.64 12.01
N MET A 696 -16.66 26.68 12.92
CA MET A 696 -15.54 25.92 13.45
C MET A 696 -15.91 24.44 13.46
N MET A 697 -14.97 23.59 13.07
CA MET A 697 -15.05 22.16 13.32
C MET A 697 -14.23 21.79 14.56
N VAL A 698 -14.79 20.91 15.37
CA VAL A 698 -14.16 20.39 16.59
C VAL A 698 -14.30 18.87 16.62
N ASP A 699 -13.39 18.20 17.34
CA ASP A 699 -13.59 16.77 17.64
C ASP A 699 -14.64 16.58 18.74
N PHE A 700 -15.08 15.33 18.92
CA PHE A 700 -16.11 15.00 19.89
C PHE A 700 -15.70 15.27 21.35
N GLU A 701 -14.40 15.20 21.66
CA GLU A 701 -13.89 15.50 23.01
C GLU A 701 -14.08 16.99 23.32
N ILE A 702 -13.64 17.86 22.41
CA ILE A 702 -13.83 19.30 22.53
C ILE A 702 -15.32 19.65 22.54
N ALA A 703 -16.12 19.01 21.68
CA ALA A 703 -17.58 19.20 21.68
C ALA A 703 -18.22 18.79 23.01
N ALA A 704 -17.81 17.67 23.62
CA ALA A 704 -18.32 17.21 24.91
C ALA A 704 -17.99 18.19 26.04
N ARG A 705 -16.80 18.83 26.02
CA ARG A 705 -16.46 19.91 26.95
C ARG A 705 -17.36 21.13 26.78
N ILE A 706 -17.63 21.52 25.53
CA ILE A 706 -18.56 22.62 25.23
C ILE A 706 -20.00 22.28 25.69
N ALA A 707 -20.43 21.03 25.48
CA ALA A 707 -21.74 20.54 25.93
C ALA A 707 -21.85 20.49 27.48
N SER A 708 -20.78 20.10 28.17
CA SER A 708 -20.70 20.16 29.63
C SER A 708 -20.84 21.61 30.14
N TYR A 709 -20.15 22.56 29.48
CA TYR A 709 -20.29 23.98 29.79
C TYR A 709 -21.73 24.49 29.57
N LEU A 710 -22.39 24.11 28.47
CA LEU A 710 -23.80 24.45 28.20
C LEU A 710 -24.73 24.06 29.35
N ASN A 711 -24.49 22.91 30.00
CA ASN A 711 -25.29 22.43 31.14
C ASN A 711 -24.90 23.09 32.48
N SER A 712 -23.72 23.69 32.58
CA SER A 712 -23.21 24.31 33.82
C SER A 712 -23.74 25.71 34.11
N THR A 713 -24.34 26.39 33.13
CA THR A 713 -24.80 27.79 33.27
C THR A 713 -26.11 28.05 32.53
N ARG A 714 -26.91 28.99 33.05
CA ARG A 714 -28.16 29.44 32.41
C ARG A 714 -27.92 30.45 31.26
N LYS A 715 -26.72 31.04 31.18
CA LYS A 715 -26.35 32.02 30.14
C LYS A 715 -25.03 31.62 29.46
N PRO A 716 -25.01 30.47 28.75
CA PRO A 716 -23.82 30.02 28.06
C PRO A 716 -23.49 30.96 26.90
N VAL A 717 -22.24 31.37 26.80
CA VAL A 717 -21.74 32.22 25.73
C VAL A 717 -20.42 31.70 25.16
N ALA A 718 -20.22 31.90 23.87
CA ALA A 718 -19.01 31.51 23.16
C ALA A 718 -18.54 32.60 22.19
N LYS A 719 -17.25 32.56 21.88
CA LYS A 719 -16.61 33.43 20.88
C LYS A 719 -15.66 32.60 20.02
N ILE A 720 -15.86 32.62 18.71
CA ILE A 720 -14.96 32.01 17.73
C ILE A 720 -13.94 33.07 17.30
N SER A 721 -12.65 32.76 17.45
CA SER A 721 -11.58 33.65 17.02
C SER A 721 -11.28 33.51 15.52
N ARG A 722 -10.36 34.35 15.02
CA ARG A 722 -9.84 34.21 13.65
C ARG A 722 -8.95 32.98 13.55
N ALA A 723 -9.02 32.28 12.42
CA ALA A 723 -8.10 31.20 12.09
C ALA A 723 -6.68 31.76 11.89
N VAL A 724 -5.69 30.99 12.34
CA VAL A 724 -4.27 31.26 12.09
C VAL A 724 -3.65 30.07 11.37
N THR A 725 -2.59 30.29 10.61
CA THR A 725 -1.85 29.20 9.96
C THR A 725 -0.73 28.73 10.87
N VAL A 726 -0.68 27.42 11.15
CA VAL A 726 0.41 26.77 11.88
C VAL A 726 1.04 25.70 11.00
N VAL A 727 2.37 25.64 11.00
CA VAL A 727 3.18 24.70 10.21
C VAL A 727 4.22 24.02 11.10
N GLY A 728 4.54 22.76 10.81
CA GLY A 728 5.68 22.03 11.39
C GLY A 728 5.29 20.96 12.42
N ASN A 729 6.25 20.54 13.25
CA ASN A 729 6.24 19.31 14.06
C ASN A 729 5.06 19.17 15.05
N GLY A 730 4.30 20.24 15.31
CA GLY A 730 3.06 20.19 16.11
C GLY A 730 1.83 19.68 15.34
N VAL A 731 1.94 19.48 14.02
CA VAL A 731 0.86 18.99 13.14
C VAL A 731 1.18 17.57 12.69
N LEU A 732 0.36 16.60 13.08
CA LEU A 732 0.53 15.20 12.69
C LEU A 732 0.30 15.02 11.17
N ALA A 733 1.38 14.81 10.42
CA ALA A 733 1.38 14.60 8.97
C ALA A 733 2.59 13.76 8.51
N PRO A 734 2.52 13.10 7.34
CA PRO A 734 1.32 12.92 6.51
C PRO A 734 0.37 11.87 7.09
N ARG A 735 -0.94 12.12 7.01
CA ARG A 735 -1.99 11.13 7.30
C ARG A 735 -2.81 10.94 6.04
N ILE A 736 -3.17 9.70 5.70
CA ILE A 736 -4.08 9.48 4.57
C ILE A 736 -5.42 10.12 4.91
N ALA A 737 -5.95 10.92 3.98
CA ALA A 737 -7.22 11.61 4.15
C ALA A 737 -8.36 10.60 4.32
N ALA A 738 -9.35 10.93 5.17
CA ALA A 738 -10.47 10.04 5.42
C ALA A 738 -11.25 9.75 4.13
N PHE A 739 -11.52 10.78 3.34
CA PHE A 739 -12.20 10.66 2.04
C PHE A 739 -11.39 9.91 0.98
N SER A 740 -10.06 9.79 1.12
CA SER A 740 -9.25 9.15 0.08
C SER A 740 -9.70 7.70 -0.07
N SER A 741 -10.15 7.34 -1.27
CA SER A 741 -10.61 6.00 -1.61
C SER A 741 -9.55 4.94 -1.33
N ARG A 742 -10.01 3.73 -0.98
CA ARG A 742 -9.18 2.61 -0.52
C ARG A 742 -9.30 1.41 -1.42
N GLY A 743 -8.18 0.71 -1.58
CA GLY A 743 -8.17 -0.63 -2.16
C GLY A 743 -8.79 -1.69 -1.24
N PRO A 744 -8.73 -2.97 -1.66
CA PRO A 744 -8.24 -3.42 -2.96
C PRO A 744 -9.16 -2.96 -4.10
N SER A 745 -8.66 -2.92 -5.33
CA SER A 745 -9.49 -2.66 -6.51
C SER A 745 -10.56 -3.76 -6.66
N ILE A 746 -11.77 -3.41 -7.11
CA ILE A 746 -12.81 -4.39 -7.45
C ILE A 746 -12.46 -5.11 -8.76
N ASP A 747 -11.98 -4.39 -9.77
CA ASP A 747 -11.70 -4.94 -11.10
C ASP A 747 -10.36 -5.69 -11.16
N PHE A 748 -9.36 -5.23 -10.40
CA PHE A 748 -8.02 -5.81 -10.36
C PHE A 748 -7.56 -6.09 -8.92
N PRO A 749 -8.25 -6.97 -8.15
CA PRO A 749 -8.00 -7.16 -6.73
C PRO A 749 -6.59 -7.65 -6.39
N GLY A 750 -5.88 -8.25 -7.35
CA GLY A 750 -4.50 -8.68 -7.20
C GLY A 750 -3.44 -7.61 -7.41
N ILE A 751 -3.82 -6.42 -7.89
CA ILE A 751 -2.91 -5.29 -8.10
C ILE A 751 -3.25 -4.24 -7.06
N LEU A 752 -2.29 -3.96 -6.17
CA LEU A 752 -2.47 -3.00 -5.10
C LEU A 752 -2.73 -1.60 -5.67
N LYS A 753 -3.81 -0.99 -5.17
CA LYS A 753 -4.21 0.38 -5.46
C LYS A 753 -4.70 1.06 -4.17
N PRO A 754 -4.54 2.38 -4.04
CA PRO A 754 -3.78 3.28 -4.92
C PRO A 754 -2.28 2.98 -4.90
N ASP A 755 -1.53 3.40 -5.94
CA ASP A 755 -0.11 3.09 -6.10
C ASP A 755 0.78 3.92 -5.16
N VAL A 756 0.42 5.20 -4.94
CA VAL A 756 1.18 6.14 -4.12
C VAL A 756 0.23 7.17 -3.49
N ALA A 757 0.65 7.83 -2.43
CA ALA A 757 -0.11 8.91 -1.81
C ALA A 757 0.66 10.23 -1.87
N ALA A 758 -0.05 11.35 -2.04
CA ALA A 758 0.54 12.68 -2.15
C ALA A 758 -0.32 13.75 -1.47
N PRO A 759 0.23 14.95 -1.19
CA PRO A 759 -0.51 16.08 -0.62
C PRO A 759 -1.81 16.36 -1.38
N GLY A 760 -2.95 16.13 -0.73
CA GLY A 760 -4.27 16.29 -1.34
C GLY A 760 -5.29 16.96 -0.44
N VAL A 761 -4.89 17.43 0.75
CA VAL A 761 -5.80 18.04 1.72
C VAL A 761 -5.46 19.50 1.89
N SER A 762 -6.45 20.38 1.69
CA SER A 762 -6.31 21.83 1.87
C SER A 762 -5.13 22.41 1.10
N ILE A 763 -5.01 22.06 -0.18
CA ILE A 763 -3.94 22.51 -1.07
C ILE A 763 -4.32 23.89 -1.62
N LEU A 764 -3.41 24.86 -1.50
CA LEU A 764 -3.62 26.22 -1.98
C LEU A 764 -3.07 26.37 -3.40
N ALA A 765 -3.95 26.58 -4.37
CA ALA A 765 -3.58 26.82 -5.76
C ALA A 765 -4.56 27.80 -6.44
N ALA A 766 -4.31 28.16 -7.70
CA ALA A 766 -5.06 29.19 -8.40
C ALA A 766 -6.48 28.74 -8.76
N VAL A 767 -7.47 29.62 -8.55
CA VAL A 767 -8.86 29.47 -8.97
C VAL A 767 -9.35 30.83 -9.47
N GLY A 768 -9.65 30.92 -10.76
CA GLY A 768 -9.93 32.21 -11.40
C GLY A 768 -8.76 33.18 -11.24
N ASP A 769 -9.04 34.36 -10.70
CA ASP A 769 -8.09 35.44 -10.40
C ASP A 769 -7.55 35.42 -8.94
N SER A 770 -7.80 34.33 -8.20
CA SER A 770 -7.49 34.20 -6.78
C SER A 770 -6.83 32.84 -6.45
N TYR A 771 -6.51 32.62 -5.17
CA TYR A 771 -5.97 31.34 -4.68
C TYR A 771 -6.91 30.77 -3.62
N LYS A 772 -7.24 29.47 -3.74
CA LYS A 772 -8.23 28.79 -2.90
C LYS A 772 -7.71 27.44 -2.39
N PHE A 773 -8.16 27.05 -1.20
CA PHE A 773 -7.93 25.70 -0.70
C PHE A 773 -8.93 24.74 -1.32
N MET A 774 -8.44 23.61 -1.82
CA MET A 774 -9.28 22.48 -2.22
C MET A 774 -8.69 21.19 -1.65
N SER A 775 -9.56 20.22 -1.40
CA SER A 775 -9.20 18.90 -0.88
C SER A 775 -9.74 17.82 -1.80
N GLY A 776 -8.93 16.79 -2.06
CA GLY A 776 -9.30 15.67 -2.92
C GLY A 776 -8.09 14.91 -3.42
N THR A 777 -8.30 13.66 -3.87
CA THR A 777 -7.30 12.96 -4.70
C THR A 777 -7.03 13.71 -6.00
N SER A 778 -7.96 14.56 -6.44
CA SER A 778 -7.78 15.51 -7.54
C SER A 778 -6.66 16.53 -7.29
N MET A 779 -6.33 16.85 -6.04
CA MET A 779 -5.22 17.74 -5.66
C MET A 779 -3.93 16.95 -5.41
N ALA A 780 -4.04 15.67 -5.07
CA ALA A 780 -2.88 14.78 -4.93
C ALA A 780 -2.31 14.34 -6.29
N CYS A 781 -3.19 14.00 -7.25
CA CYS A 781 -2.84 13.66 -8.63
C CYS A 781 -1.83 14.64 -9.28
N PRO A 782 -2.07 15.96 -9.32
CA PRO A 782 -1.15 16.92 -9.92
C PRO A 782 0.21 17.00 -9.20
N HIS A 783 0.30 16.63 -7.92
CA HIS A 783 1.60 16.56 -7.25
C HIS A 783 2.48 15.45 -7.85
N VAL A 784 1.89 14.28 -8.07
CA VAL A 784 2.58 13.14 -8.67
C VAL A 784 2.87 13.40 -10.16
N SER A 785 1.95 14.04 -10.89
CA SER A 785 2.15 14.45 -12.27
C SER A 785 3.35 15.39 -12.43
N ALA A 786 3.55 16.32 -11.49
CA ALA A 786 4.70 17.20 -11.53
C ALA A 786 6.02 16.45 -11.25
N VAL A 787 6.04 15.51 -10.30
CA VAL A 787 7.22 14.66 -10.07
C VAL A 787 7.52 13.80 -11.28
N ALA A 788 6.50 13.20 -11.91
CA ALA A 788 6.64 12.46 -13.16
C ALA A 788 7.22 13.35 -14.29
N ALA A 789 6.78 14.60 -14.39
CA ALA A 789 7.32 15.55 -15.36
C ALA A 789 8.80 15.89 -15.08
N LEU A 790 9.18 16.10 -13.81
CA LEU A 790 10.59 16.33 -13.43
C LEU A 790 11.45 15.10 -13.76
N LEU A 791 10.97 13.89 -13.46
CA LEU A 791 11.67 12.65 -13.80
C LEU A 791 11.81 12.46 -15.31
N LYS A 792 10.76 12.75 -16.09
CA LYS A 792 10.81 12.70 -17.56
C LYS A 792 11.78 13.72 -18.15
N SER A 793 11.92 14.89 -17.51
CA SER A 793 12.92 15.89 -17.91
C SER A 793 14.35 15.40 -17.71
N VAL A 794 14.64 14.77 -16.56
CA VAL A 794 15.97 14.22 -16.25
C VAL A 794 16.27 12.94 -17.04
N HIS A 795 15.24 12.14 -17.29
CA HIS A 795 15.33 10.85 -17.97
C HIS A 795 14.33 10.76 -19.13
N PRO A 796 14.60 11.43 -20.28
CA PRO A 796 13.71 11.46 -21.43
C PRO A 796 13.44 10.09 -22.05
N ASP A 797 14.38 9.15 -21.88
CA ASP A 797 14.34 7.77 -22.37
C ASP A 797 13.52 6.82 -21.49
N TRP A 798 13.20 7.22 -20.26
CA TRP A 798 12.42 6.37 -19.36
C TRP A 798 10.99 6.15 -19.87
N SER A 799 10.59 4.88 -19.81
CA SER A 799 9.21 4.48 -20.06
C SER A 799 8.29 4.92 -18.92
N PRO A 800 6.96 5.02 -19.16
CA PRO A 800 6.00 5.30 -18.09
C PRO A 800 6.09 4.34 -16.90
N ALA A 801 6.40 3.06 -17.15
CA ALA A 801 6.58 2.06 -16.11
C ALA A 801 7.82 2.31 -15.24
N MET A 802 8.92 2.81 -15.83
CA MET A 802 10.13 3.18 -15.08
C MET A 802 9.88 4.40 -14.20
N ILE A 803 9.18 5.43 -14.73
CA ILE A 803 8.77 6.60 -13.94
C ILE A 803 7.86 6.20 -12.79
N LYS A 804 6.84 5.36 -13.07
CA LYS A 804 5.95 4.79 -12.04
C LYS A 804 6.75 4.04 -10.98
N SER A 805 7.67 3.16 -11.38
CA SER A 805 8.49 2.38 -10.47
C SER A 805 9.36 3.25 -9.57
N ALA A 806 10.03 4.27 -10.13
CA ALA A 806 10.84 5.20 -9.36
C ALA A 806 9.99 5.91 -8.29
N ILE A 807 8.83 6.46 -8.65
CA ILE A 807 7.94 7.15 -7.72
C ILE A 807 7.47 6.23 -6.58
N ILE A 808 7.05 5.00 -6.90
CA ILE A 808 6.51 4.07 -5.90
C ILE A 808 7.60 3.55 -4.98
N THR A 809 8.74 3.12 -5.53
CA THR A 809 9.81 2.45 -4.76
C THR A 809 10.62 3.41 -3.90
N THR A 810 10.65 4.70 -4.22
CA THR A 810 11.27 5.74 -3.39
C THR A 810 10.28 6.50 -2.50
N GLY A 811 9.01 6.09 -2.48
CA GLY A 811 8.00 6.71 -1.63
C GLY A 811 8.28 6.50 -0.14
N THR A 812 8.14 7.54 0.67
CA THR A 812 8.26 7.44 2.13
C THR A 812 6.96 6.90 2.72
N LEU A 813 7.07 5.98 3.69
CA LEU A 813 5.90 5.52 4.42
C LEU A 813 5.31 6.66 5.26
N PRO A 814 4.00 6.92 5.19
CA PRO A 814 3.38 7.83 6.14
C PRO A 814 3.61 7.25 7.55
N PRO A 815 3.84 8.10 8.58
CA PRO A 815 3.97 7.64 9.94
C PRO A 815 2.70 6.88 10.31
N LEU A 816 2.81 5.55 10.31
CA LEU A 816 1.89 4.69 11.02
C LEU A 816 1.94 5.21 12.46
N LEU A 817 0.78 5.39 13.10
CA LEU A 817 0.69 5.69 14.53
C LEU A 817 1.16 4.47 15.35
N TYR A 818 2.41 4.07 15.17
CA TYR A 818 3.24 3.19 15.99
C TYR A 818 4.69 3.58 15.73
N GLN A 819 5.17 4.48 16.59
CA GLN A 819 6.55 4.94 16.63
C GLN A 819 7.42 3.80 17.17
N VAL A 820 8.06 3.01 16.29
CA VAL A 820 9.25 2.24 16.67
C VAL A 820 10.43 3.12 16.28
N ALA A 821 11.03 3.79 17.27
CA ALA A 821 12.30 4.47 17.10
C ALA A 821 13.37 3.40 16.82
N VAL A 822 13.91 3.39 15.60
CA VAL A 822 15.12 2.64 15.27
C VAL A 822 16.24 3.67 15.20
N ASP A 823 17.11 3.69 16.23
CA ASP A 823 18.35 4.45 16.19
C ASP A 823 19.24 3.87 15.08
N VAL A 824 19.34 4.60 13.96
CA VAL A 824 20.30 4.29 12.90
C VAL A 824 21.63 4.95 13.29
N GLN A 825 22.59 4.16 13.76
CA GLN A 825 23.99 4.58 13.79
C GLN A 825 24.49 4.70 12.35
N LEU A 826 24.66 5.94 11.88
CA LEU A 826 25.42 6.26 10.68
C LEU A 826 26.88 5.84 10.88
N VAL A 827 27.28 4.73 10.26
CA VAL A 827 28.71 4.43 10.04
C VAL A 827 29.10 5.09 8.72
N THR A 828 29.86 6.18 8.80
CA THR A 828 30.53 6.79 7.65
C THR A 828 31.73 5.92 7.28
N VAL A 829 31.64 5.19 6.17
CA VAL A 829 32.83 4.58 5.54
C VAL A 829 33.44 5.63 4.60
N GLY A 830 34.38 6.39 5.13
CA GLY A 830 35.22 7.27 4.33
C GLY A 830 36.31 6.49 3.59
N GLY A 831 36.61 6.92 2.36
CA GLY A 831 37.94 6.79 1.78
C GLY A 831 38.07 5.83 0.60
N VAL A 832 37.82 6.37 -0.60
CA VAL A 832 38.41 5.88 -1.85
C VAL A 832 39.94 5.86 -1.73
N LYS A 833 40.58 4.74 -2.08
CA LYS A 833 42.01 4.69 -2.42
C LYS A 833 42.18 4.15 -3.84
N GLU A 834 42.50 5.04 -4.78
CA GLU A 834 43.12 4.67 -6.06
C GLU A 834 44.63 4.42 -5.88
N LYS A 835 45.18 3.60 -6.78
CA LYS A 835 46.51 2.98 -6.74
C LYS A 835 47.64 3.86 -7.30
N HIS A 836 48.85 3.70 -6.70
CA HIS A 836 50.24 3.76 -7.24
C HIS A 836 50.74 5.07 -7.90
N ALA A 837 51.97 5.60 -7.76
CA ALA A 837 53.25 5.38 -7.04
C ALA A 837 54.16 6.63 -7.37
N PRO A 838 55.47 6.77 -6.98
CA PRO A 838 56.30 6.14 -5.95
C PRO A 838 57.04 7.12 -4.99
N ASP A 839 57.46 6.54 -3.86
CA ASP A 839 58.66 6.73 -3.02
C ASP A 839 59.52 8.01 -3.07
N TYR A 840 59.68 8.69 -1.92
CA TYR A 840 60.93 9.31 -1.44
C TYR A 840 60.85 9.63 0.08
N GLY A 841 61.64 8.91 0.89
CA GLY A 841 62.55 9.51 1.90
C GLY A 841 62.00 10.13 3.20
N LYS A 842 62.11 9.36 4.30
CA LYS A 842 62.70 9.66 5.63
C LYS A 842 62.62 11.07 6.29
N ASN A 843 62.40 11.01 7.62
CA ASN A 843 62.63 12.00 8.70
C ASN A 843 61.52 13.06 8.88
N GLY A 844 61.03 13.42 10.08
CA GLY A 844 61.34 13.08 11.46
C GLY A 844 60.51 14.00 12.39
N SER A 845 60.24 13.50 13.61
CA SER A 845 60.00 14.22 14.88
C SER A 845 59.11 15.48 14.99
N MET A 846 58.13 15.38 15.89
CA MET A 846 57.78 16.30 17.00
C MET A 846 57.74 17.81 16.77
N GLY A 847 56.62 18.44 17.16
CA GLY A 847 56.61 19.86 17.51
C GLY A 847 55.23 20.45 17.77
N THR A 848 54.84 20.52 19.03
CA THR A 848 53.70 21.30 19.55
C THR A 848 53.99 22.81 19.57
N ARG A 849 53.01 23.65 19.17
CA ARG A 849 52.63 25.00 19.70
C ARG A 849 51.82 25.74 18.63
N SER A 850 50.53 26.00 18.89
CA SER A 850 49.95 27.18 19.53
C SER A 850 49.98 28.49 18.72
N SER A 851 48.75 28.95 18.45
CA SER A 851 48.26 30.33 18.36
C SER A 851 48.50 31.19 17.12
N THR A 852 47.36 31.79 16.73
CA THR A 852 47.11 33.16 16.22
C THR A 852 47.19 33.44 14.72
N THR A 853 45.99 33.51 14.13
CA THR A 853 45.42 34.63 13.34
C THR A 853 46.27 35.31 12.27
N MET A 854 45.83 35.20 11.00
CA MET A 854 45.29 36.33 10.22
C MET A 854 44.84 35.85 8.82
N THR A 855 43.60 36.24 8.47
CA THR A 855 42.98 36.32 7.14
C THR A 855 43.73 37.31 6.22
N PRO A 856 43.52 37.37 4.89
CA PRO A 856 42.24 37.24 4.13
C PRO A 856 41.94 35.88 3.53
#